data_AF-A0A1H2HCH4-F1
#
_entry.id   AF-A0A1H2HCH4-F1
#
_cell.length_a   1.000
_cell.length_b   1.000
_cell.length_c   1.000
_cell.angle_alpha   90.00
_cell.angle_beta   90.00
_cell.angle_gamma   90.00
#
_symmetry.space_group_name_H-M   'P 1'
#
loop_
_entity.id
_entity.type
_entity.pdbx_description
1 polymer ?
#
loop_
_entity_poly.entity_id
_entity_poly.type
_entity_poly.pdbx_seq_one_letter_code
_entity_poly.pdbx_strand_id
1 'polypeptide(L)'
;MAEPPAVVYRWDASAWLEKYNHAQFIAAPITNPDGTIGARIAVTPHSEQNPYNHIVVTGAGLKGGNQYTAVLTFSVETPTTYPLSFYLFARNSAGNQYDIWQTWIGLPGATRTIAVPLDLKDIASGTWRLHVGISKRGALNIESLVVYAGLTSDGKSSYVSALPPPPAPSVSPGGASGFTPFTLAPPALTGKVITVAPPAYAFVADAPGADPSVAVTNAAALQKAAKDCRAQAGTKLLIPTGIYRLSSVASISFDSLNDVVVDGQGSTFIVERLSKDGPAFQLSRCNRVEMRNFAIDWDWATTPIASLGVVSNLSADKLQCDFTFPDLDAAATKLAMATPWRSIMPMDPVHLMRNDPNIIHMAKAAVVTPGSADNVLHAVFPSPAALTEGATYCIRHLYYEMAGFKVSDCHDLMFNSVDIFSIPGMGWFFAGDMHRFTLLKCRIARKPGSRTPLTTAADGIHVDQSVGDFLVENCSITGTGDDAMNIHDEAYQGEMVLDPADPTKLTLLHCPSYQLRLKEGDPVDFFNADFSQLGGGTAPVSRQVAKVSSDNKAVDQPTVVQFTAPLPEGLTPLSIVRNGRFGTRNVGISGCTIEYSNGRGILLSAQGATISDCRFLSVYSTPIDLESEIIQPLWTEGRGASNIRIEGNVFENSNQQERYGGATIYSNTRIPWGPTTATLYDGITIERNRFVNSPGPVVSLCNVSNLIVRANQVEVADPFPNPMRRTGAILLNRASSVLLGGNKWADALGALSGGGLVYDPGTVSQLDPGTDSGAR
;
A
#
# COMPACT_ATOMS: atom_id res chain seq x y z
N MET A 1 -19.67 -30.34 -15.19
CA MET A 1 -19.84 -28.94 -15.59
C MET A 1 -20.58 -28.24 -14.47
N ALA A 2 -20.04 -27.16 -13.90
CA ALA A 2 -20.75 -26.39 -12.88
C ALA A 2 -22.02 -25.79 -13.50
N GLU A 3 -23.14 -25.82 -12.78
CA GLU A 3 -24.34 -25.14 -13.23
C GLU A 3 -24.07 -23.62 -13.35
N PRO A 4 -24.60 -22.95 -14.38
CA PRO A 4 -24.51 -21.51 -14.48
C PRO A 4 -25.17 -20.89 -13.23
N PRO A 5 -24.53 -19.90 -12.60
CA PRO A 5 -25.00 -19.26 -11.39
C PRO A 5 -26.37 -18.66 -11.65
N ALA A 6 -27.24 -18.79 -10.64
CA ALA A 6 -28.60 -18.29 -10.73
C ALA A 6 -28.60 -16.79 -11.01
N VAL A 7 -29.33 -16.38 -12.05
CA VAL A 7 -29.54 -14.97 -12.35
C VAL A 7 -30.53 -14.41 -11.35
N VAL A 8 -30.08 -13.44 -10.55
CA VAL A 8 -30.89 -12.78 -9.51
C VAL A 8 -31.59 -11.56 -10.09
N TYR A 9 -30.95 -10.89 -11.04
CA TYR A 9 -31.49 -9.70 -11.68
C TYR A 9 -30.97 -9.54 -13.10
N ARG A 10 -31.85 -9.12 -14.02
CA ARG A 10 -31.49 -8.62 -15.35
C ARG A 10 -32.04 -7.21 -15.46
N TRP A 11 -31.19 -6.27 -15.86
CA TRP A 11 -31.64 -4.90 -16.08
C TRP A 11 -32.48 -4.81 -17.36
N ASP A 12 -33.71 -4.31 -17.21
CA ASP A 12 -34.61 -4.02 -18.32
C ASP A 12 -34.46 -2.53 -18.70
N ALA A 13 -33.64 -2.27 -19.71
CA ALA A 13 -33.35 -0.91 -20.15
C ALA A 13 -34.60 -0.19 -20.70
N SER A 14 -35.49 -0.91 -21.40
CA SER A 14 -36.73 -0.34 -21.94
C SER A 14 -37.65 0.15 -20.83
N ALA A 15 -37.94 -0.72 -19.85
CA ALA A 15 -38.78 -0.36 -18.72
C ALA A 15 -38.15 0.71 -17.82
N TRP A 16 -36.82 0.75 -17.75
CA TRP A 16 -36.09 1.80 -17.05
C TRP A 16 -36.19 3.16 -17.77
N LEU A 17 -36.03 3.18 -19.09
CA LEU A 17 -36.15 4.39 -19.92
C LEU A 17 -37.56 4.99 -19.88
N GLU A 18 -38.61 4.19 -19.85
CA GLU A 18 -40.00 4.67 -19.71
C GLU A 18 -40.23 5.44 -18.40
N LYS A 19 -39.50 5.09 -17.34
CA LYS A 19 -39.60 5.67 -15.99
C LYS A 19 -38.52 6.71 -15.71
N TYR A 20 -37.63 6.95 -16.68
CA TYR A 20 -36.48 7.81 -16.51
C TYR A 20 -36.91 9.29 -16.47
N ASN A 21 -36.65 9.99 -15.35
CA ASN A 21 -36.85 11.44 -15.25
C ASN A 21 -35.61 12.22 -14.76
N HIS A 22 -34.44 11.56 -14.71
CA HIS A 22 -33.31 12.10 -13.97
C HIS A 22 -32.67 13.30 -14.69
N ALA A 23 -32.68 14.49 -14.08
CA ALA A 23 -32.20 15.72 -14.72
C ALA A 23 -30.68 15.74 -14.99
N GLN A 24 -29.91 14.87 -14.34
CA GLN A 24 -28.44 14.83 -14.48
C GLN A 24 -27.95 14.06 -15.71
N PHE A 25 -28.78 13.20 -16.33
CA PHE A 25 -28.36 12.48 -17.54
C PHE A 25 -29.30 12.72 -18.72
N ILE A 26 -28.71 12.62 -19.91
CA ILE A 26 -29.39 12.35 -21.17
C ILE A 26 -29.41 10.83 -21.32
N ALA A 27 -30.60 10.24 -21.36
CA ALA A 27 -30.77 8.82 -21.60
C ALA A 27 -31.51 8.58 -22.92
N ALA A 28 -31.08 7.59 -23.69
CA ALA A 28 -31.72 7.20 -24.95
C ALA A 28 -31.63 5.68 -25.16
N PRO A 29 -32.62 5.04 -25.79
CA PRO A 29 -32.52 3.64 -26.15
C PRO A 29 -31.40 3.42 -27.18
N ILE A 30 -30.71 2.30 -27.05
CA ILE A 30 -29.81 1.77 -28.09
C ILE A 30 -30.26 0.37 -28.46
N THR A 31 -30.10 0.00 -29.73
CA THR A 31 -30.38 -1.37 -30.19
C THR A 31 -29.05 -2.11 -30.30
N ASN A 32 -28.90 -3.16 -29.50
CA ASN A 32 -27.73 -4.03 -29.54
C ASN A 32 -27.73 -4.87 -30.83
N PRO A 33 -26.56 -5.40 -31.26
CA PRO A 33 -26.47 -6.24 -32.47
C PRO A 33 -27.38 -7.47 -32.47
N ASP A 34 -27.73 -7.99 -31.29
CA ASP A 34 -28.63 -9.14 -31.11
C ASP A 34 -30.13 -8.75 -31.08
N GLY A 35 -30.45 -7.46 -31.28
CA GLY A 35 -31.80 -6.92 -31.27
C GLY A 35 -32.35 -6.57 -29.87
N THR A 36 -31.59 -6.84 -28.80
CA THR A 36 -31.98 -6.41 -27.45
C THR A 36 -31.83 -4.90 -27.29
N ILE A 37 -32.58 -4.31 -26.34
CA ILE A 37 -32.53 -2.87 -26.06
C ILE A 37 -31.59 -2.63 -24.88
N GLY A 38 -30.57 -1.81 -25.12
CA GLY A 38 -29.73 -1.21 -24.10
C GLY A 38 -30.10 0.26 -23.84
N ALA A 39 -29.28 0.96 -23.07
CA ALA A 39 -29.43 2.40 -22.87
C ALA A 39 -28.10 3.13 -23.01
N ARG A 40 -28.13 4.21 -23.79
CA ARG A 40 -27.12 5.25 -23.75
C ARG A 40 -27.38 6.15 -22.55
N ILE A 41 -26.35 6.41 -21.74
CA ILE A 41 -26.36 7.39 -20.65
C ILE A 41 -25.21 8.39 -20.83
N ALA A 42 -25.52 9.68 -20.75
CA ALA A 42 -24.52 10.75 -20.83
C ALA A 42 -24.83 11.86 -19.83
N VAL A 43 -23.80 12.48 -19.25
CA VAL A 43 -24.02 13.56 -18.28
C VAL A 43 -24.48 14.83 -18.99
N THR A 44 -25.51 15.51 -18.46
CA THR A 44 -25.98 16.79 -19.01
C THR A 44 -25.00 17.92 -18.73
N PRO A 45 -24.85 18.94 -19.60
CA PRO A 45 -23.96 20.07 -19.35
C PRO A 45 -24.20 20.79 -18.01
N HIS A 46 -25.46 20.87 -17.56
CA HIS A 46 -25.80 21.50 -16.28
C HIS A 46 -25.27 20.76 -15.04
N SER A 47 -24.96 19.47 -15.14
CA SER A 47 -24.50 18.64 -14.02
C SER A 47 -22.98 18.50 -13.95
N GLU A 48 -22.23 19.18 -14.82
CA GLU A 48 -20.75 19.21 -14.82
C GLU A 48 -20.15 19.74 -13.51
N GLN A 49 -20.91 20.52 -12.73
CA GLN A 49 -20.48 21.01 -11.42
C GLN A 49 -20.48 19.92 -10.34
N ASN A 50 -21.26 18.84 -10.51
CA ASN A 50 -21.27 17.72 -9.58
C ASN A 50 -20.21 16.67 -10.00
N PRO A 51 -19.24 16.35 -9.14
CA PRO A 51 -18.23 15.35 -9.46
C PRO A 51 -18.76 13.92 -9.53
N TYR A 52 -19.92 13.62 -8.94
CA TYR A 52 -20.47 12.26 -8.81
C TYR A 52 -21.92 12.16 -9.33
N ASN A 53 -22.09 11.85 -10.62
CA ASN A 53 -23.40 11.63 -11.25
C ASN A 53 -23.66 10.13 -11.37
N HIS A 54 -24.84 9.65 -10.97
CA HIS A 54 -25.17 8.23 -11.07
C HIS A 54 -26.67 7.98 -11.24
N ILE A 55 -27.00 6.81 -11.78
CA ILE A 55 -28.35 6.28 -11.88
C ILE A 55 -28.48 5.00 -11.06
N VAL A 56 -29.67 4.73 -10.57
CA VAL A 56 -30.00 3.43 -9.95
C VAL A 56 -30.39 2.47 -11.08
N VAL A 57 -29.71 1.32 -11.17
CA VAL A 57 -29.99 0.31 -12.19
C VAL A 57 -30.79 -0.88 -11.66
N THR A 58 -30.79 -1.15 -10.35
CA THR A 58 -31.65 -2.17 -9.74
C THR A 58 -32.86 -1.53 -9.06
N GLY A 59 -34.08 -1.83 -9.54
CA GLY A 59 -35.33 -1.32 -8.97
C GLY A 59 -35.75 -1.97 -7.64
N ALA A 60 -35.34 -3.23 -7.39
CA ALA A 60 -35.51 -3.94 -6.13
C ALA A 60 -34.17 -4.06 -5.39
N GLY A 61 -34.19 -4.04 -4.05
CA GLY A 61 -32.97 -4.12 -3.25
C GLY A 61 -32.32 -5.51 -3.29
N LEU A 62 -31.01 -5.56 -3.51
CA LEU A 62 -30.22 -6.76 -3.27
C LEU A 62 -30.22 -7.06 -1.76
N LYS A 63 -30.30 -8.34 -1.40
CA LYS A 63 -30.39 -8.75 0.00
C LYS A 63 -29.00 -8.73 0.64
N GLY A 64 -28.86 -8.04 1.77
CA GLY A 64 -27.65 -8.09 2.60
C GLY A 64 -27.39 -9.49 3.14
N GLY A 65 -26.14 -9.79 3.45
CA GLY A 65 -25.71 -11.12 3.85
C GLY A 65 -25.66 -12.12 2.69
N ASN A 66 -25.56 -11.66 1.44
CA ASN A 66 -25.41 -12.51 0.26
C ASN A 66 -24.26 -12.01 -0.62
N GLN A 67 -23.69 -12.94 -1.39
CA GLN A 67 -22.69 -12.64 -2.41
C GLN A 67 -23.35 -12.60 -3.78
N TYR A 68 -22.92 -11.65 -4.61
CA TYR A 68 -23.36 -11.49 -5.99
C TYR A 68 -22.18 -11.13 -6.89
N THR A 69 -22.34 -11.31 -8.19
CA THR A 69 -21.51 -10.65 -9.20
C THR A 69 -22.39 -9.83 -10.12
N ALA A 70 -22.09 -8.54 -10.25
CA ALA A 70 -22.66 -7.71 -11.29
C ALA A 70 -21.77 -7.76 -12.54
N VAL A 71 -22.32 -8.20 -13.66
CA VAL A 71 -21.67 -8.22 -14.97
C VAL A 71 -22.26 -7.10 -15.81
N LEU A 72 -21.40 -6.15 -16.22
CA LEU A 72 -21.75 -4.99 -17.02
C LEU A 72 -21.07 -5.10 -18.38
N THR A 73 -21.86 -5.09 -19.45
CA THR A 73 -21.38 -5.01 -20.85
C THR A 73 -21.72 -3.65 -21.41
N PHE A 74 -20.71 -2.93 -21.90
CA PHE A 74 -20.84 -1.54 -22.32
C PHE A 74 -19.81 -1.17 -23.39
N SER A 75 -20.08 -0.11 -24.14
CA SER A 75 -19.08 0.63 -24.92
C SER A 75 -18.97 2.07 -24.43
N VAL A 76 -17.78 2.65 -24.53
CA VAL A 76 -17.58 4.07 -24.25
C VAL A 76 -17.89 4.84 -25.54
N GLU A 77 -18.73 5.86 -25.44
CA GLU A 77 -18.97 6.80 -26.54
C GLU A 77 -18.15 8.07 -26.36
N THR A 78 -18.19 8.65 -25.16
CA THR A 78 -17.40 9.83 -24.80
C THR A 78 -16.61 9.50 -23.53
N PRO A 79 -15.26 9.56 -23.56
CA PRO A 79 -14.44 9.25 -22.40
C PRO A 79 -14.65 10.25 -21.27
N THR A 80 -14.31 9.82 -20.07
CA THR A 80 -14.06 10.74 -18.96
C THR A 80 -12.67 11.36 -19.10
N THR A 81 -12.49 12.60 -18.66
CA THR A 81 -11.17 13.24 -18.58
C THR A 81 -10.45 12.73 -17.34
N TYR A 82 -9.31 12.07 -17.50
CA TYR A 82 -8.53 11.55 -16.38
C TYR A 82 -8.23 12.65 -15.33
N PRO A 83 -8.18 12.36 -14.01
CA PRO A 83 -8.39 11.07 -13.34
C PRO A 83 -9.88 10.69 -13.14
N LEU A 84 -10.82 11.36 -13.81
CA LEU A 84 -12.24 11.05 -13.70
C LEU A 84 -12.54 9.69 -14.33
N SER A 85 -13.50 8.97 -13.76
CA SER A 85 -13.80 7.58 -14.12
C SER A 85 -15.29 7.34 -14.35
N PHE A 86 -15.58 6.26 -15.05
CA PHE A 86 -16.84 5.54 -14.95
C PHE A 86 -16.83 4.67 -13.71
N TYR A 87 -18.02 4.32 -13.20
CA TYR A 87 -18.11 3.46 -12.04
C TYR A 87 -19.41 2.67 -11.96
N LEU A 88 -19.29 1.52 -11.29
CA LEU A 88 -20.36 0.66 -10.85
C LEU A 88 -20.15 0.46 -9.35
N PHE A 89 -21.19 0.70 -8.55
CA PHE A 89 -21.09 0.44 -7.12
C PHE A 89 -22.40 -0.09 -6.55
N ALA A 90 -22.28 -0.91 -5.51
CA ALA A 90 -23.40 -1.28 -4.66
C ALA A 90 -23.42 -0.33 -3.45
N ARG A 91 -24.56 0.32 -3.21
CA ARG A 91 -24.76 1.21 -2.06
C ARG A 91 -25.80 0.66 -1.11
N ASN A 92 -25.50 0.74 0.18
CA ASN A 92 -26.46 0.47 1.23
C ASN A 92 -27.18 1.76 1.66
N SER A 93 -28.49 1.71 1.86
CA SER A 93 -29.26 2.87 2.32
C SER A 93 -28.90 3.37 3.73
N ALA A 94 -28.17 2.58 4.52
CA ALA A 94 -27.68 2.96 5.84
C ALA A 94 -26.49 3.95 5.79
N GLY A 95 -25.80 4.07 4.65
CA GLY A 95 -24.70 5.01 4.48
C GLY A 95 -23.68 4.61 3.41
N ASN A 96 -22.93 5.58 2.92
CA ASN A 96 -21.95 5.41 1.85
C ASN A 96 -20.64 4.73 2.30
N GLN A 97 -20.38 4.65 3.60
CA GLN A 97 -19.23 3.93 4.16
C GLN A 97 -19.24 2.43 3.86
N TYR A 98 -20.39 1.89 3.44
CA TYR A 98 -20.55 0.51 3.03
C TYR A 98 -20.46 0.30 1.53
N ASP A 99 -20.30 1.37 0.74
CA ASP A 99 -20.31 1.27 -0.72
C ASP A 99 -19.18 0.35 -1.22
N ILE A 100 -19.52 -0.57 -2.13
CA ILE A 100 -18.54 -1.42 -2.81
C ILE A 100 -18.36 -0.89 -4.23
N TRP A 101 -17.16 -0.40 -4.53
CA TRP A 101 -16.88 0.32 -5.77
C TRP A 101 -16.04 -0.49 -6.77
N GLN A 102 -16.42 -0.38 -8.04
CA GLN A 102 -15.54 -0.60 -9.18
C GLN A 102 -15.50 0.67 -10.03
N THR A 103 -14.31 1.20 -10.25
CA THR A 103 -14.06 2.33 -11.16
C THR A 103 -13.32 1.84 -12.40
N TRP A 104 -13.52 2.52 -13.53
CA TRP A 104 -12.71 2.32 -14.73
C TRP A 104 -12.68 3.54 -15.65
N ILE A 105 -11.71 3.58 -16.57
CA ILE A 105 -11.62 4.49 -17.71
C ILE A 105 -11.67 3.71 -19.02
N GLY A 106 -11.85 4.42 -20.13
CA GLY A 106 -11.81 3.81 -21.46
C GLY A 106 -11.83 4.85 -22.58
N LEU A 107 -11.35 4.43 -23.75
CA LEU A 107 -11.44 5.20 -24.99
C LEU A 107 -12.72 4.84 -25.74
N PRO A 108 -13.21 5.70 -26.66
CA PRO A 108 -14.39 5.37 -27.44
C PRO A 108 -14.15 4.13 -28.29
N GLY A 109 -15.18 3.29 -28.46
CA GLY A 109 -15.11 2.17 -29.38
C GLY A 109 -15.70 0.88 -28.84
N ALA A 110 -14.94 -0.21 -28.96
CA ALA A 110 -15.45 -1.57 -28.83
C ALA A 110 -16.10 -1.88 -27.47
N THR A 111 -17.07 -2.78 -27.52
CA THR A 111 -17.75 -3.35 -26.36
C THR A 111 -16.75 -4.01 -25.40
N ARG A 112 -16.95 -3.76 -24.11
CA ARG A 112 -16.21 -4.33 -22.99
C ARG A 112 -17.19 -4.94 -22.00
N THR A 113 -16.78 -6.02 -21.36
CA THR A 113 -17.49 -6.64 -20.25
C THR A 113 -16.62 -6.63 -19.00
N ILE A 114 -17.16 -6.12 -17.89
CA ILE A 114 -16.52 -6.19 -16.57
C ILE A 114 -17.41 -6.97 -15.61
N ALA A 115 -16.79 -7.75 -14.72
CA ALA A 115 -17.46 -8.47 -13.65
C ALA A 115 -17.01 -7.90 -12.30
N VAL A 116 -17.97 -7.46 -11.50
CA VAL A 116 -17.73 -6.82 -10.20
C VAL A 116 -18.25 -7.73 -9.10
N PRO A 117 -17.35 -8.29 -8.26
CA PRO A 117 -17.75 -9.08 -7.10
C PRO A 117 -18.37 -8.17 -6.04
N LEU A 118 -19.49 -8.61 -5.46
CA LEU A 118 -20.28 -7.87 -4.48
C LEU A 118 -20.51 -8.77 -3.25
N ASP A 119 -19.71 -8.58 -2.20
CA ASP A 119 -19.95 -9.22 -0.91
C ASP A 119 -20.76 -8.29 -0.01
N LEU A 120 -22.08 -8.40 -0.09
CA LEU A 120 -22.98 -7.45 0.57
C LEU A 120 -23.12 -7.83 2.03
N LYS A 121 -22.53 -7.02 2.93
CA LYS A 121 -22.68 -7.19 4.37
C LYS A 121 -24.16 -7.14 4.78
N ASP A 122 -24.53 -7.94 5.78
CA ASP A 122 -25.85 -7.84 6.38
C ASP A 122 -25.87 -6.62 7.31
N ILE A 123 -26.66 -5.62 6.95
CA ILE A 123 -26.73 -4.33 7.64
C ILE A 123 -28.17 -4.12 8.06
N ALA A 124 -28.40 -4.10 9.37
CA ALA A 124 -29.73 -3.91 9.93
C ALA A 124 -30.38 -2.63 9.39
N SER A 125 -31.60 -2.75 8.87
CA SER A 125 -32.40 -1.68 8.23
C SER A 125 -31.88 -1.12 6.89
N GLY A 126 -30.76 -1.64 6.37
CA GLY A 126 -30.18 -1.24 5.09
C GLY A 126 -30.71 -2.02 3.87
N THR A 127 -30.98 -1.33 2.77
CA THR A 127 -31.26 -1.95 1.46
C THR A 127 -30.10 -1.69 0.51
N TRP A 128 -29.65 -2.71 -0.21
CA TRP A 128 -28.58 -2.58 -1.19
C TRP A 128 -29.13 -2.32 -2.59
N ARG A 129 -28.55 -1.37 -3.32
CA ARG A 129 -28.88 -1.14 -4.74
C ARG A 129 -27.62 -0.97 -5.55
N LEU A 130 -27.68 -1.35 -6.83
CA LEU A 130 -26.62 -1.09 -7.79
C LEU A 130 -26.84 0.23 -8.50
N HIS A 131 -25.72 0.91 -8.69
CA HIS A 131 -25.63 2.20 -9.33
C HIS A 131 -24.56 2.18 -10.40
N VAL A 132 -24.86 2.77 -11.55
CA VAL A 132 -23.88 3.06 -12.60
C VAL A 132 -23.73 4.57 -12.67
N GLY A 133 -22.52 5.07 -12.87
CA GLY A 133 -22.33 6.50 -13.01
C GLY A 133 -21.06 6.91 -13.72
N ILE A 134 -20.95 8.23 -13.86
CA ILE A 134 -19.96 8.93 -14.67
C ILE A 134 -19.47 10.14 -13.87
N SER A 135 -18.16 10.24 -13.67
CA SER A 135 -17.55 11.41 -13.04
C SER A 135 -17.53 12.61 -13.98
N LYS A 136 -18.18 13.72 -13.58
CA LYS A 136 -18.39 14.96 -14.35
C LYS A 136 -18.91 14.77 -15.77
N ARG A 137 -18.08 14.40 -16.75
CA ARG A 137 -18.43 14.32 -18.18
C ARG A 137 -18.05 12.98 -18.76
N GLY A 138 -18.93 12.44 -19.60
CA GLY A 138 -18.73 11.19 -20.32
C GLY A 138 -20.06 10.63 -20.83
N ALA A 139 -19.98 9.62 -21.69
CA ALA A 139 -21.14 8.90 -22.22
C ALA A 139 -20.82 7.40 -22.36
N LEU A 140 -21.72 6.57 -21.84
CA LEU A 140 -21.67 5.12 -21.92
C LEU A 140 -22.88 4.59 -22.69
N ASN A 141 -22.63 3.59 -23.53
CA ASN A 141 -23.65 2.74 -24.10
C ASN A 141 -23.68 1.45 -23.28
N ILE A 142 -24.68 1.30 -22.41
CA ILE A 142 -24.84 0.10 -21.61
C ILE A 142 -25.69 -0.89 -22.41
N GLU A 143 -25.05 -1.96 -22.85
CA GLU A 143 -25.68 -3.00 -23.67
C GLU A 143 -26.41 -4.01 -22.80
N SER A 144 -25.80 -4.43 -21.67
CA SER A 144 -26.45 -5.30 -20.70
C SER A 144 -25.88 -5.15 -19.29
N LEU A 145 -26.72 -5.39 -18.28
CA LEU A 145 -26.33 -5.55 -16.88
C LEU A 145 -27.08 -6.75 -16.27
N VAL A 146 -26.33 -7.73 -15.77
CA VAL A 146 -26.87 -8.94 -15.16
C VAL A 146 -26.23 -9.16 -13.80
N VAL A 147 -27.04 -9.47 -12.79
CA VAL A 147 -26.56 -9.82 -11.45
C VAL A 147 -26.77 -11.30 -11.22
N TYR A 148 -25.68 -12.00 -10.94
CA TYR A 148 -25.65 -13.42 -10.63
C TYR A 148 -25.52 -13.63 -9.12
N ALA A 149 -26.10 -14.70 -8.60
CA ALA A 149 -25.87 -15.17 -7.24
C ALA A 149 -24.45 -15.75 -7.11
N GLY A 150 -23.78 -15.46 -5.99
CA GLY A 150 -22.42 -15.89 -5.70
C GLY A 150 -21.35 -15.01 -6.34
N LEU A 151 -20.10 -15.21 -5.92
CA LEU A 151 -18.95 -14.58 -6.57
C LEU A 151 -18.55 -15.40 -7.80
N THR A 152 -18.46 -14.72 -8.92
CA THR A 152 -18.15 -15.21 -10.26
C THR A 152 -17.27 -14.17 -10.95
N SER A 153 -16.35 -14.58 -11.81
CA SER A 153 -15.49 -13.69 -12.60
C SER A 153 -15.91 -13.61 -14.07
N ASP A 154 -16.78 -14.52 -14.52
CA ASP A 154 -17.36 -14.59 -15.87
C ASP A 154 -18.86 -14.98 -15.89
N GLY A 155 -19.54 -14.93 -14.75
CA GLY A 155 -20.89 -15.46 -14.63
C GLY A 155 -20.94 -17.00 -14.53
N LYS A 156 -19.91 -17.65 -13.99
CA LYS A 156 -19.91 -19.06 -13.51
C LYS A 156 -19.71 -19.16 -11.98
N SER A 157 -20.39 -20.10 -11.34
CA SER A 157 -20.38 -20.25 -9.88
C SER A 157 -18.99 -20.59 -9.32
N SER A 158 -18.61 -20.00 -8.18
CA SER A 158 -17.40 -20.40 -7.44
C SER A 158 -17.57 -21.82 -6.89
N TYR A 159 -16.59 -22.67 -7.13
CA TYR A 159 -16.60 -24.05 -6.64
C TYR A 159 -15.93 -24.10 -5.26
N VAL A 160 -16.58 -24.74 -4.30
CA VAL A 160 -15.99 -25.12 -3.01
C VAL A 160 -15.66 -26.61 -3.11
N SER A 161 -14.38 -26.93 -3.19
CA SER A 161 -13.94 -28.32 -3.19
C SER A 161 -13.95 -28.87 -1.76
N ALA A 162 -14.83 -29.82 -1.46
CA ALA A 162 -14.54 -30.80 -0.42
C ALA A 162 -13.55 -31.83 -1.00
N LEU A 163 -12.43 -32.04 -0.30
CA LEU A 163 -11.27 -32.93 -0.60
C LEU A 163 -11.63 -34.28 -1.28
N PRO A 164 -10.74 -34.90 -2.11
CA PRO A 164 -10.67 -34.75 -3.58
C PRO A 164 -11.03 -36.05 -4.37
N PRO A 165 -11.18 -35.99 -5.71
CA PRO A 165 -10.97 -37.14 -6.61
C PRO A 165 -9.68 -36.96 -7.49
N PRO A 166 -9.27 -37.99 -8.28
CA PRO A 166 -8.01 -38.76 -8.21
C PRO A 166 -6.75 -38.09 -8.86
N PRO A 167 -5.54 -38.69 -8.74
CA PRO A 167 -4.29 -38.05 -9.19
C PRO A 167 -3.91 -38.27 -10.68
N ALA A 168 -3.01 -37.38 -11.16
CA ALA A 168 -2.05 -37.42 -12.28
C ALA A 168 -2.34 -36.54 -13.53
N PRO A 169 -1.32 -36.03 -14.29
CA PRO A 169 0.12 -36.31 -14.21
C PRO A 169 1.04 -35.09 -13.94
N SER A 170 2.29 -35.45 -13.65
CA SER A 170 3.49 -34.68 -13.34
C SER A 170 3.88 -33.60 -14.35
N VAL A 171 3.66 -32.34 -14.00
CA VAL A 171 4.59 -31.25 -14.30
C VAL A 171 4.63 -30.37 -13.05
N SER A 172 5.61 -30.60 -12.17
CA SER A 172 5.88 -29.62 -11.11
C SER A 172 6.43 -28.37 -11.80
N PRO A 173 5.80 -27.19 -11.69
CA PRO A 173 6.59 -25.98 -11.77
C PRO A 173 7.71 -26.12 -10.73
N GLY A 174 8.96 -25.95 -11.14
CA GLY A 174 10.03 -25.78 -10.16
C GLY A 174 9.60 -24.66 -9.22
N GLY A 175 9.60 -24.93 -7.91
CA GLY A 175 9.17 -23.92 -6.94
C GLY A 175 9.95 -22.61 -7.12
N ALA A 176 9.36 -21.49 -6.70
CA ALA A 176 10.01 -20.20 -6.76
C ALA A 176 11.38 -20.30 -6.06
N SER A 177 12.45 -19.91 -6.76
CA SER A 177 13.79 -19.87 -6.18
C SER A 177 13.90 -18.76 -5.13
N GLY A 178 13.10 -17.70 -5.28
CA GLY A 178 13.08 -16.55 -4.38
C GLY A 178 14.40 -15.78 -4.37
N PHE A 179 14.77 -15.32 -3.18
CA PHE A 179 16.03 -14.65 -2.88
C PHE A 179 17.25 -15.52 -3.18
N THR A 180 18.21 -14.94 -3.88
CA THR A 180 19.57 -15.45 -4.10
C THR A 180 20.52 -14.71 -3.14
N PRO A 181 21.12 -15.42 -2.16
CA PRO A 181 22.07 -14.80 -1.24
C PRO A 181 23.21 -14.07 -1.96
N PHE A 182 23.50 -12.86 -1.49
CA PHE A 182 24.66 -12.08 -1.91
C PHE A 182 25.52 -11.73 -0.69
N THR A 183 26.78 -11.39 -0.93
CA THR A 183 27.70 -10.92 0.11
C THR A 183 27.96 -9.44 -0.07
N LEU A 184 27.87 -8.69 1.02
CA LEU A 184 28.33 -7.32 1.06
C LEU A 184 29.86 -7.30 1.12
N ALA A 185 30.50 -6.49 0.28
CA ALA A 185 31.92 -6.20 0.46
C ALA A 185 32.09 -5.36 1.74
N PRO A 186 32.81 -5.84 2.77
CA PRO A 186 32.97 -5.07 4.00
C PRO A 186 33.83 -3.82 3.76
N PRO A 187 33.67 -2.76 4.57
CA PRO A 187 34.56 -1.60 4.51
C PRO A 187 36.03 -1.99 4.69
N ALA A 188 36.89 -1.61 3.74
CA ALA A 188 38.33 -1.80 3.83
C ALA A 188 38.96 -0.73 4.73
N LEU A 189 39.00 -0.98 6.04
CA LEU A 189 39.45 -0.01 7.06
C LEU A 189 40.98 0.19 7.09
N THR A 190 41.54 0.79 6.05
CA THR A 190 42.97 1.16 5.96
C THR A 190 43.25 2.62 6.37
N GLY A 191 42.20 3.37 6.71
CA GLY A 191 42.24 4.80 6.99
C GLY A 191 42.37 5.12 8.49
N LYS A 192 41.92 6.31 8.87
CA LYS A 192 42.02 6.79 10.26
C LYS A 192 40.84 6.32 11.12
N VAL A 193 41.06 6.32 12.43
CA VAL A 193 39.97 6.31 13.41
C VAL A 193 39.71 7.76 13.82
N ILE A 194 38.49 8.23 13.60
CA ILE A 194 38.02 9.57 13.99
C ILE A 194 37.05 9.39 15.15
N THR A 195 37.28 10.08 16.27
CA THR A 195 36.32 10.12 17.38
C THR A 195 35.63 11.47 17.41
N VAL A 196 34.30 11.49 17.33
CA VAL A 196 33.48 12.71 17.37
C VAL A 196 33.34 13.18 18.82
N ALA A 197 34.39 13.85 19.33
CA ALA A 197 34.44 14.37 20.69
C ALA A 197 35.32 15.63 20.78
N PRO A 198 35.21 16.40 21.87
CA PRO A 198 36.07 17.55 22.11
C PRO A 198 37.56 17.14 22.29
N PRO A 199 38.52 18.00 21.93
CA PRO A 199 38.32 19.33 21.32
C PRO A 199 38.17 19.31 19.79
N ALA A 200 38.37 18.17 19.12
CA ALA A 200 38.38 18.09 17.66
C ALA A 200 37.00 18.36 17.04
N TYR A 201 35.94 17.98 17.76
CA TYR A 201 34.55 18.23 17.41
C TYR A 201 33.85 18.78 18.65
N ALA A 202 33.15 19.91 18.52
CA ALA A 202 32.30 20.44 19.59
C ALA A 202 31.01 19.60 19.69
N PHE A 203 31.17 18.34 20.08
CA PHE A 203 30.12 17.33 20.14
C PHE A 203 29.98 16.85 21.58
N VAL A 204 28.89 17.22 22.23
CA VAL A 204 28.69 17.03 23.67
C VAL A 204 27.35 16.37 23.94
N ALA A 205 27.33 15.45 24.91
CA ALA A 205 26.12 14.73 25.29
C ALA A 205 25.09 15.68 25.95
N ASP A 206 23.81 15.30 25.83
CA ASP A 206 22.67 15.97 26.43
C ASP A 206 22.82 16.04 27.96
N ALA A 207 22.42 17.18 28.53
CA ALA A 207 22.49 17.45 29.95
C ALA A 207 21.29 18.30 30.37
N PRO A 208 20.73 18.09 31.59
CA PRO A 208 19.63 18.91 32.08
C PRO A 208 19.98 20.40 32.05
N GLY A 209 19.12 21.21 31.42
CA GLY A 209 19.33 22.65 31.30
C GLY A 209 20.38 23.06 30.26
N ALA A 210 20.81 22.16 29.37
CA ALA A 210 21.69 22.50 28.26
C ALA A 210 21.10 23.62 27.39
N ASP A 211 21.96 24.54 26.93
CA ASP A 211 21.57 25.60 26.01
C ASP A 211 21.09 24.99 24.67
N PRO A 212 19.95 25.39 24.10
CA PRO A 212 19.45 24.88 22.82
C PRO A 212 20.46 25.00 21.66
N SER A 213 21.41 25.94 21.72
CA SER A 213 22.50 26.07 20.74
C SER A 213 23.47 24.88 20.73
N VAL A 214 23.49 24.06 21.79
CA VAL A 214 24.25 22.80 21.84
C VAL A 214 23.77 21.84 20.75
N ALA A 215 22.45 21.72 20.54
CA ALA A 215 21.91 20.82 19.51
C ALA A 215 22.30 21.25 18.08
N VAL A 216 22.37 22.56 17.84
CA VAL A 216 22.86 23.14 16.57
C VAL A 216 24.36 22.85 16.40
N THR A 217 25.14 23.02 17.46
CA THR A 217 26.58 22.76 17.46
C THR A 217 26.89 21.28 17.24
N ASN A 218 26.15 20.37 17.89
CA ASN A 218 26.26 18.93 17.70
C ASN A 218 25.94 18.52 16.26
N ALA A 219 24.87 19.05 15.67
CA ALA A 219 24.53 18.77 14.27
C ALA A 219 25.64 19.23 13.31
N ALA A 220 26.19 20.43 13.53
CA ALA A 220 27.31 20.93 12.74
C ALA A 220 28.59 20.10 12.92
N ALA A 221 28.88 19.64 14.14
CA ALA A 221 30.02 18.80 14.46
C ALA A 221 29.92 17.42 13.79
N LEU A 222 28.74 16.78 13.85
CA LEU A 222 28.51 15.50 13.18
C LEU A 222 28.59 15.65 11.65
N GLN A 223 28.01 16.72 11.08
CA GLN A 223 28.14 17.03 9.66
C GLN A 223 29.61 17.26 9.24
N LYS A 224 30.41 17.92 10.08
CA LYS A 224 31.85 18.08 9.84
C LYS A 224 32.56 16.72 9.85
N ALA A 225 32.26 15.87 10.83
CA ALA A 225 32.88 14.54 10.93
C ALA A 225 32.55 13.65 9.71
N ALA A 226 31.31 13.71 9.20
CA ALA A 226 30.93 13.05 7.96
C ALA A 226 31.75 13.53 6.75
N LYS A 227 32.02 14.85 6.64
CA LYS A 227 32.88 15.42 5.59
C LYS A 227 34.34 14.98 5.73
N ASP A 228 34.85 14.89 6.96
CA ASP A 228 36.21 14.43 7.21
C ASP A 228 36.37 12.95 6.81
N CYS A 229 35.36 12.11 7.03
CA CYS A 229 35.33 10.72 6.56
C CYS A 229 35.34 10.63 5.02
N ARG A 230 34.62 11.51 4.32
CA ARG A 230 34.62 11.56 2.85
C ARG A 230 36.01 11.84 2.27
N ALA A 231 36.80 12.68 2.95
CA ALA A 231 38.12 13.05 2.48
C ALA A 231 39.14 11.89 2.55
N GLN A 232 38.85 10.84 3.31
CA GLN A 232 39.77 9.73 3.58
C GLN A 232 39.03 8.39 3.59
N ALA A 233 39.15 7.62 2.50
CA ALA A 233 38.62 6.25 2.45
C ALA A 233 39.25 5.36 3.54
N GLY A 234 38.52 4.32 3.95
CA GLY A 234 38.98 3.38 4.98
C GLY A 234 38.81 3.88 6.42
N THR A 235 38.07 4.98 6.63
CA THR A 235 37.93 5.63 7.93
C THR A 235 36.92 4.90 8.83
N LYS A 236 37.22 4.81 10.13
CA LYS A 236 36.26 4.44 11.16
C LYS A 236 35.87 5.66 12.00
N LEU A 237 34.62 6.07 11.93
CA LEU A 237 34.03 7.11 12.74
C LEU A 237 33.43 6.53 14.02
N LEU A 238 33.94 6.96 15.18
CA LEU A 238 33.48 6.57 16.50
C LEU A 238 32.69 7.73 17.11
N ILE A 239 31.47 7.46 17.54
CA ILE A 239 30.65 8.40 18.29
C ILE A 239 30.57 7.85 19.72
N PRO A 240 31.18 8.51 20.71
CA PRO A 240 31.18 8.02 22.08
C PRO A 240 29.77 7.83 22.60
N THR A 241 29.52 6.80 23.40
CA THR A 241 28.21 6.52 23.99
C THR A 241 27.62 7.75 24.69
N GLY A 242 26.42 8.14 24.28
CA GLY A 242 25.70 9.25 24.89
C GLY A 242 24.36 9.52 24.22
N ILE A 243 23.57 10.40 24.82
CA ILE A 243 22.40 10.98 24.18
C ILE A 243 22.85 12.31 23.58
N TYR A 244 22.57 12.58 22.31
CA TYR A 244 22.99 13.81 21.64
C TYR A 244 21.79 14.44 20.94
N ARG A 245 21.47 15.68 21.31
CA ARG A 245 20.43 16.45 20.63
C ARG A 245 20.98 17.05 19.34
N LEU A 246 20.18 17.07 18.28
CA LEU A 246 20.55 17.54 16.94
C LEU A 246 19.47 18.48 16.40
N SER A 247 19.86 19.72 16.09
CA SER A 247 18.94 20.72 15.52
C SER A 247 19.53 21.31 14.25
N SER A 248 18.91 21.03 13.10
CA SER A 248 19.35 21.52 11.79
C SER A 248 18.16 21.67 10.86
N VAL A 249 18.19 22.70 10.00
CA VAL A 249 17.23 22.87 8.89
C VAL A 249 17.60 22.04 7.67
N ALA A 250 18.80 21.48 7.63
CA ALA A 250 19.28 20.62 6.54
C ALA A 250 19.58 19.22 7.09
N SER A 251 19.42 18.21 6.24
CA SER A 251 19.79 16.84 6.56
C SER A 251 21.25 16.71 6.94
N ILE A 252 21.54 15.89 7.95
CA ILE A 252 22.91 15.47 8.24
C ILE A 252 23.31 14.47 7.15
N SER A 253 24.24 14.89 6.30
CA SER A 253 24.54 14.24 5.04
C SER A 253 25.85 13.45 5.10
N PHE A 254 25.76 12.16 4.82
CA PHE A 254 26.86 11.24 4.53
C PHE A 254 26.88 10.98 3.02
N ASP A 255 27.70 11.75 2.31
CA ASP A 255 27.75 11.73 0.85
C ASP A 255 29.11 11.23 0.35
N SER A 256 29.08 10.32 -0.62
CA SER A 256 30.27 9.83 -1.32
C SER A 256 31.33 9.19 -0.40
N LEU A 257 30.88 8.51 0.66
CA LEU A 257 31.76 7.77 1.55
C LEU A 257 32.23 6.48 0.88
N ASN A 258 33.49 6.13 1.09
CA ASN A 258 34.10 4.92 0.54
C ASN A 258 34.85 4.19 1.64
N ASP A 259 34.51 2.93 1.90
CA ASP A 259 35.15 2.11 2.94
C ASP A 259 35.04 2.75 4.33
N VAL A 260 33.81 3.03 4.81
CA VAL A 260 33.60 3.72 6.09
C VAL A 260 32.76 2.89 7.06
N VAL A 261 33.16 2.87 8.33
CA VAL A 261 32.29 2.42 9.44
C VAL A 261 31.93 3.62 10.29
N VAL A 262 30.63 3.84 10.52
CA VAL A 262 30.09 4.79 11.51
C VAL A 262 29.55 3.99 12.70
N ASP A 263 30.26 4.03 13.82
CA ASP A 263 29.95 3.27 15.03
C ASP A 263 29.47 4.21 16.13
N GLY A 264 28.18 4.10 16.45
CA GLY A 264 27.51 4.89 17.46
C GLY A 264 27.80 4.49 18.90
N GLN A 265 28.43 3.32 19.13
CA GLN A 265 28.76 2.79 20.45
C GLN A 265 27.58 2.77 21.45
N GLY A 266 26.34 2.61 20.97
CA GLY A 266 25.11 2.62 21.77
C GLY A 266 24.52 4.01 22.01
N SER A 267 24.91 5.03 21.23
CA SER A 267 24.40 6.39 21.37
C SER A 267 22.97 6.55 20.86
N THR A 268 22.27 7.59 21.33
CA THR A 268 20.95 8.00 20.83
C THR A 268 21.01 9.43 20.31
N PHE A 269 20.52 9.67 19.10
CA PHE A 269 20.36 10.99 18.53
C PHE A 269 18.92 11.48 18.67
N ILE A 270 18.68 12.58 19.38
CA ILE A 270 17.35 13.22 19.49
C ILE A 270 17.29 14.34 18.46
N VAL A 271 16.44 14.19 17.45
CA VAL A 271 16.23 15.20 16.40
C VAL A 271 15.18 16.21 16.87
N GLU A 272 15.54 17.49 16.94
CA GLU A 272 14.68 18.53 17.50
C GLU A 272 13.93 19.36 16.46
N ARG A 273 14.36 19.27 15.21
CA ARG A 273 13.92 20.17 14.15
C ARG A 273 13.69 19.41 12.86
N LEU A 274 12.57 19.72 12.21
CA LEU A 274 12.29 19.27 10.86
C LEU A 274 13.34 19.83 9.90
N SER A 275 13.92 18.97 9.10
CA SER A 275 14.74 19.42 7.98
C SER A 275 13.82 19.99 6.89
N LYS A 276 14.27 21.05 6.21
CA LYS A 276 13.53 21.69 5.14
C LYS A 276 13.62 20.80 3.90
N ASP A 277 12.51 20.14 3.56
CA ASP A 277 12.32 19.32 2.37
C ASP A 277 13.22 18.07 2.27
N GLY A 278 13.72 17.54 3.40
CA GLY A 278 14.64 16.39 3.43
C GLY A 278 14.47 15.45 4.64
N PRO A 279 15.26 14.36 4.72
CA PRO A 279 15.32 13.48 5.89
C PRO A 279 16.10 14.09 7.07
N ALA A 280 16.07 13.45 8.24
CA ALA A 280 17.01 13.74 9.31
C ALA A 280 18.46 13.40 8.90
N PHE A 281 18.65 12.19 8.34
CA PHE A 281 19.92 11.71 7.82
C PHE A 281 19.81 11.36 6.33
N GLN A 282 20.72 11.89 5.52
CA GLN A 282 20.81 11.60 4.09
C GLN A 282 22.08 10.80 3.83
N LEU A 283 21.95 9.61 3.25
CA LEU A 283 23.06 8.83 2.71
C LEU A 283 22.97 8.84 1.18
N SER A 284 24.04 9.22 0.49
CA SER A 284 24.04 9.25 -0.98
C SER A 284 25.39 8.86 -1.56
N ARG A 285 25.39 8.08 -2.66
CA ARG A 285 26.62 7.74 -3.42
C ARG A 285 27.70 7.06 -2.58
N CYS A 286 27.31 6.35 -1.53
CA CYS A 286 28.24 5.65 -0.66
C CYS A 286 28.57 4.26 -1.21
N ASN A 287 29.79 3.79 -0.96
CA ASN A 287 30.27 2.49 -1.39
C ASN A 287 31.02 1.79 -0.24
N ARG A 288 30.61 0.57 0.13
CA ARG A 288 31.17 -0.20 1.26
C ARG A 288 31.11 0.58 2.58
N VAL A 289 29.91 0.78 3.09
CA VAL A 289 29.65 1.55 4.33
C VAL A 289 28.84 0.73 5.34
N GLU A 290 29.22 0.77 6.61
CA GLU A 290 28.43 0.22 7.73
C GLU A 290 28.05 1.32 8.73
N MET A 291 26.76 1.47 9.00
CA MET A 291 26.20 2.30 10.07
C MET A 291 25.76 1.38 11.21
N ARG A 292 26.27 1.56 12.43
CA ARG A 292 25.96 0.60 13.51
C ARG A 292 25.90 1.16 14.92
N ASN A 293 25.19 0.46 15.78
CA ASN A 293 25.15 0.69 17.23
C ASN A 293 24.68 2.09 17.62
N PHE A 294 23.56 2.58 17.09
CA PHE A 294 22.94 3.81 17.59
C PHE A 294 21.42 3.78 17.40
N ALA A 295 20.74 4.70 18.08
CA ALA A 295 19.33 4.96 17.91
C ALA A 295 19.08 6.39 17.43
N ILE A 296 17.95 6.62 16.75
CA ILE A 296 17.39 7.95 16.53
C ILE A 296 16.04 8.07 17.24
N ASP A 297 15.75 9.25 17.74
CA ASP A 297 14.47 9.60 18.35
C ASP A 297 14.08 11.03 17.93
N TRP A 298 12.80 11.35 18.11
CA TRP A 298 12.26 12.67 17.82
C TRP A 298 11.99 13.44 19.12
N ASP A 299 12.17 14.75 19.10
CA ASP A 299 11.85 15.59 20.24
C ASP A 299 10.34 15.86 20.34
N TRP A 300 9.64 14.97 21.03
CA TRP A 300 8.20 15.10 21.30
C TRP A 300 7.83 16.38 22.04
N ALA A 301 8.79 17.02 22.73
CA ALA A 301 8.56 18.26 23.48
C ALA A 301 8.55 19.52 22.58
N THR A 302 9.02 19.44 21.32
CA THR A 302 8.97 20.56 20.38
C THR A 302 7.75 20.47 19.47
N THR A 303 7.43 19.29 18.96
CA THR A 303 6.20 19.06 18.16
C THR A 303 5.83 17.58 18.26
N PRO A 304 4.66 17.21 18.82
CA PRO A 304 4.27 15.82 18.92
C PRO A 304 4.00 15.24 17.52
N ILE A 305 4.34 13.97 17.30
CA ILE A 305 3.93 13.25 16.08
C ILE A 305 2.45 12.92 16.13
N ALA A 306 1.99 12.46 17.30
CA ALA A 306 0.59 12.09 17.58
C ALA A 306 0.28 12.16 19.08
N SER A 307 -0.99 12.31 19.43
CA SER A 307 -1.45 12.32 20.82
C SER A 307 -2.51 11.23 21.05
N LEU A 308 -2.50 10.58 22.22
CA LEU A 308 -3.55 9.63 22.60
C LEU A 308 -4.63 10.37 23.40
N GLY A 309 -5.82 10.53 22.81
CA GLY A 309 -6.95 11.23 23.42
C GLY A 309 -8.14 10.32 23.64
N VAL A 310 -8.86 10.51 24.75
CA VAL A 310 -10.13 9.84 25.07
C VAL A 310 -11.25 10.86 24.91
N VAL A 311 -12.29 10.53 24.15
CA VAL A 311 -13.46 11.41 24.02
C VAL A 311 -14.23 11.37 25.34
N SER A 312 -14.22 12.47 26.10
CA SER A 312 -14.86 12.55 27.43
C SER A 312 -16.25 13.18 27.39
N ASN A 313 -16.61 13.88 26.32
CA ASN A 313 -17.92 14.48 26.11
C ASN A 313 -18.11 14.71 24.60
N LEU A 314 -19.23 14.30 24.03
CA LEU A 314 -19.54 14.46 22.61
C LEU A 314 -20.92 15.08 22.43
N SER A 315 -21.01 16.19 21.70
CA SER A 315 -22.29 16.84 21.42
C SER A 315 -23.20 15.95 20.57
N ALA A 316 -24.52 16.09 20.73
CA ALA A 316 -25.49 15.27 20.00
C ALA A 316 -25.39 15.41 18.46
N ASP A 317 -24.99 16.58 17.96
CA ASP A 317 -24.74 16.85 16.54
C ASP A 317 -23.34 16.40 16.06
N LYS A 318 -22.50 15.92 16.98
CA LYS A 318 -21.10 15.51 16.78
C LYS A 318 -20.20 16.60 16.19
N LEU A 319 -20.58 17.87 16.34
CA LEU A 319 -19.77 19.00 15.92
C LEU A 319 -18.79 19.45 17.00
N GLN A 320 -18.97 19.03 18.25
CA GLN A 320 -18.14 19.45 19.37
C GLN A 320 -17.82 18.26 20.27
N CYS A 321 -16.59 18.20 20.78
CA CYS A 321 -16.24 17.23 21.80
C CYS A 321 -15.12 17.72 22.71
N ASP A 322 -15.04 17.14 23.90
CA ASP A 322 -13.88 17.25 24.76
C ASP A 322 -13.02 15.98 24.64
N PHE A 323 -11.71 16.16 24.47
CA PHE A 323 -10.72 15.10 24.57
C PHE A 323 -9.94 15.24 25.87
N THR A 324 -9.89 14.18 26.67
CA THR A 324 -8.96 14.04 27.79
C THR A 324 -7.71 13.31 27.32
N PHE A 325 -6.52 13.81 27.68
CA PHE A 325 -5.22 13.23 27.33
C PHE A 325 -4.54 12.67 28.59
N PRO A 326 -4.69 11.37 28.90
CA PRO A 326 -4.20 10.81 30.16
C PRO A 326 -2.67 10.80 30.27
N ASP A 327 -2.00 10.72 29.12
CA ASP A 327 -0.55 10.57 29.02
C ASP A 327 0.19 11.92 28.84
N LEU A 328 -0.53 13.05 28.84
CA LEU A 328 0.04 14.39 28.65
C LEU A 328 -0.09 15.25 29.91
N ASP A 329 0.96 15.99 30.25
CA ASP A 329 0.90 17.07 31.23
C ASP A 329 0.35 18.37 30.62
N ALA A 330 0.28 19.45 31.40
CA ALA A 330 -0.23 20.74 30.95
C ALA A 330 0.57 21.34 29.78
N ALA A 331 1.91 21.17 29.77
CA ALA A 331 2.77 21.73 28.75
C ALA A 331 2.62 20.95 27.43
N ALA A 332 2.63 19.62 27.50
CA ALA A 332 2.42 18.75 26.35
C ALA A 332 1.00 18.87 25.78
N THR A 333 -0.02 19.03 26.63
CA THR A 333 -1.40 19.27 26.20
C THR A 333 -1.52 20.60 25.44
N LYS A 334 -0.89 21.67 25.96
CA LYS A 334 -0.83 22.95 25.25
C LYS A 334 -0.14 22.84 23.89
N LEU A 335 0.89 22.00 23.78
CA LEU A 335 1.59 21.76 22.53
C LEU A 335 0.72 20.95 21.54
N ALA A 336 0.01 19.92 22.00
CA ALA A 336 -0.94 19.16 21.20
C ALA A 336 -2.10 20.03 20.68
N MET A 337 -2.54 21.02 21.46
CA MET A 337 -3.51 22.04 21.03
C MET A 337 -2.95 22.97 19.95
N ALA A 338 -1.69 23.40 20.10
CA ALA A 338 -1.04 24.34 19.18
C ALA A 338 -0.59 23.68 17.86
N THR A 339 -0.49 22.35 17.82
CA THR A 339 -0.05 21.60 16.65
C THR A 339 -1.26 21.18 15.81
N PRO A 340 -1.22 21.27 14.46
CA PRO A 340 -2.35 20.89 13.61
C PRO A 340 -2.83 19.45 13.87
N TRP A 341 -4.15 19.24 13.85
CA TRP A 341 -4.74 17.90 13.88
C TRP A 341 -4.99 17.47 12.45
N ARG A 342 -4.18 16.54 11.91
CA ARG A 342 -4.25 16.10 10.51
C ARG A 342 -5.26 14.98 10.31
N SER A 343 -5.32 14.05 11.25
CA SER A 343 -6.31 12.97 11.24
C SER A 343 -6.55 12.42 12.64
N ILE A 344 -7.74 11.85 12.85
CA ILE A 344 -8.11 11.18 14.09
C ILE A 344 -8.52 9.75 13.73
N MET A 345 -7.91 8.77 14.41
CA MET A 345 -8.17 7.34 14.17
C MET A 345 -8.38 6.59 15.48
N PRO A 346 -9.39 5.71 15.59
CA PRO A 346 -9.59 4.85 16.76
C PRO A 346 -8.34 4.04 17.06
N MET A 347 -8.01 3.92 18.34
CA MET A 347 -6.77 3.29 18.80
C MET A 347 -7.06 2.49 20.07
N ASP A 348 -6.57 1.25 20.13
CA ASP A 348 -6.54 0.46 21.37
C ASP A 348 -5.57 1.10 22.37
N PRO A 349 -6.03 1.54 23.57
CA PRO A 349 -5.16 2.22 24.53
C PRO A 349 -4.09 1.32 25.17
N VAL A 350 -4.19 -0.01 25.01
CA VAL A 350 -3.26 -0.97 25.58
C VAL A 350 -2.13 -1.29 24.61
N HIS A 351 -2.43 -1.83 23.43
CA HIS A 351 -1.42 -2.23 22.45
C HIS A 351 -1.01 -1.09 21.51
N LEU A 352 -1.73 0.04 21.54
CA LEU A 352 -1.47 1.22 20.71
C LEU A 352 -1.45 0.85 19.21
N MET A 353 -2.46 0.07 18.81
CA MET A 353 -2.77 -0.25 17.43
C MET A 353 -4.20 0.19 17.10
N ARG A 354 -4.45 0.54 15.84
CA ARG A 354 -5.79 0.83 15.35
C ARG A 354 -6.68 -0.40 15.57
N ASN A 355 -7.94 -0.15 15.91
CA ASN A 355 -8.93 -1.19 16.19
C ASN A 355 -10.22 -1.01 15.38
N ASP A 356 -10.29 0.00 14.51
CA ASP A 356 -11.44 0.29 13.65
C ASP A 356 -10.97 0.98 12.35
N PRO A 357 -11.62 0.70 11.19
CA PRO A 357 -11.25 1.25 9.89
C PRO A 357 -11.47 2.76 9.72
N ASN A 358 -12.29 3.40 10.56
CA ASN A 358 -12.64 4.80 10.41
C ASN A 358 -11.43 5.71 10.61
N ILE A 359 -11.16 6.57 9.64
CA ILE A 359 -10.18 7.65 9.75
C ILE A 359 -10.90 8.96 9.44
N ILE A 360 -10.82 9.90 10.37
CA ILE A 360 -11.32 11.26 10.16
C ILE A 360 -10.16 12.08 9.61
N HIS A 361 -10.13 12.29 8.30
CA HIS A 361 -9.15 13.17 7.65
C HIS A 361 -9.59 14.64 7.78
N MET A 362 -8.72 15.48 8.33
CA MET A 362 -9.04 16.88 8.60
C MET A 362 -8.76 17.74 7.37
N ALA A 363 -9.70 17.78 6.42
CA ALA A 363 -9.61 18.65 5.24
C ALA A 363 -9.71 20.15 5.59
N LYS A 364 -10.39 20.47 6.69
CA LYS A 364 -10.44 21.78 7.33
C LYS A 364 -10.08 21.59 8.80
N ALA A 365 -9.29 22.51 9.36
CA ALA A 365 -8.86 22.42 10.75
C ALA A 365 -10.07 22.47 11.71
N ALA A 366 -10.05 21.65 12.74
CA ALA A 366 -10.88 21.86 13.92
C ALA A 366 -10.38 23.09 14.68
N VAL A 367 -11.29 23.80 15.34
CA VAL A 367 -10.91 24.81 16.33
C VAL A 367 -10.71 24.07 17.66
N VAL A 368 -9.48 24.13 18.19
CA VAL A 368 -9.12 23.44 19.44
C VAL A 368 -8.74 24.47 20.49
N THR A 369 -9.39 24.40 21.66
CA THR A 369 -9.20 25.34 22.79
C THR A 369 -8.99 24.57 24.10
N PRO A 370 -8.48 25.21 25.17
CA PRO A 370 -8.42 24.59 26.48
C PRO A 370 -9.81 24.16 26.96
N GLY A 371 -9.89 22.99 27.59
CA GLY A 371 -11.11 22.42 28.16
C GLY A 371 -11.22 22.65 29.66
N SER A 372 -11.89 21.72 30.34
CA SER A 372 -12.25 21.82 31.76
C SER A 372 -11.10 21.56 32.74
N ALA A 373 -9.97 21.02 32.27
CA ALA A 373 -8.76 20.74 33.06
C ALA A 373 -7.50 20.86 32.18
N ASP A 374 -6.32 20.84 32.82
CA ASP A 374 -5.02 21.06 32.15
C ASP A 374 -4.70 20.05 31.03
N ASN A 375 -5.26 18.84 31.10
CA ASN A 375 -5.10 17.78 30.12
C ASN A 375 -6.36 17.54 29.27
N VAL A 376 -7.28 18.51 29.22
CA VAL A 376 -8.52 18.43 28.44
C VAL A 376 -8.53 19.51 27.37
N LEU A 377 -8.83 19.13 26.12
CA LEU A 377 -9.01 20.06 25.01
C LEU A 377 -10.43 19.96 24.46
N HIS A 378 -11.04 21.12 24.21
CA HIS A 378 -12.33 21.24 23.53
C HIS A 378 -12.09 21.42 22.03
N ALA A 379 -12.69 20.57 21.20
CA ALA A 379 -12.58 20.59 19.74
C ALA A 379 -13.93 20.87 19.08
N VAL A 380 -13.96 21.84 18.17
CA VAL A 380 -15.12 22.17 17.32
C VAL A 380 -14.80 21.83 15.87
N PHE A 381 -15.57 20.90 15.29
CA PHE A 381 -15.38 20.41 13.94
C PHE A 381 -16.23 21.18 12.92
N PRO A 382 -15.74 21.35 11.68
CA PRO A 382 -16.49 21.99 10.60
C PRO A 382 -17.62 21.10 10.04
N SER A 383 -17.63 19.81 10.38
CA SER A 383 -18.63 18.82 9.98
C SER A 383 -18.71 17.74 11.05
N PRO A 384 -19.86 17.02 11.20
CA PRO A 384 -20.02 15.99 12.21
C PRO A 384 -18.88 14.96 12.18
N ALA A 385 -18.20 14.76 13.30
CA ALA A 385 -17.09 13.83 13.42
C ALA A 385 -17.61 12.43 13.81
N ALA A 386 -17.11 11.39 13.15
CA ALA A 386 -17.46 9.99 13.45
C ALA A 386 -16.75 9.49 14.72
N LEU A 387 -17.00 10.16 15.84
CA LEU A 387 -16.46 9.84 17.17
C LEU A 387 -17.52 9.13 18.03
N THR A 388 -17.02 8.43 19.04
CA THR A 388 -17.78 7.72 20.07
C THR A 388 -17.26 8.14 21.43
N GLU A 389 -18.15 8.58 22.30
CA GLU A 389 -17.83 8.94 23.69
C GLU A 389 -17.24 7.74 24.45
N GLY A 390 -16.22 7.99 25.27
CA GLY A 390 -15.44 6.99 26.00
C GLY A 390 -14.38 6.24 25.17
N ALA A 391 -14.40 6.34 23.84
CA ALA A 391 -13.40 5.67 23.00
C ALA A 391 -12.07 6.44 22.94
N THR A 392 -10.98 5.70 22.72
CA THR A 392 -9.63 6.24 22.58
C THR A 392 -9.25 6.41 21.11
N TYR A 393 -8.56 7.51 20.81
CA TYR A 393 -8.13 7.87 19.46
C TYR A 393 -6.68 8.32 19.46
N CYS A 394 -5.98 7.96 18.39
CA CYS A 394 -4.74 8.60 17.99
C CYS A 394 -5.06 9.84 17.16
N ILE A 395 -4.69 11.01 17.68
CA ILE A 395 -4.75 12.29 16.99
C ILE A 395 -3.40 12.53 16.34
N ARG A 396 -3.31 12.36 15.03
CA ARG A 396 -2.06 12.52 14.27
C ARG A 396 -1.82 13.99 13.96
N HIS A 397 -0.62 14.44 14.29
CA HIS A 397 -0.16 15.82 14.10
C HIS A 397 0.83 15.95 12.94
N LEU A 398 1.73 14.98 12.80
CA LEU A 398 2.72 14.86 11.73
C LEU A 398 2.50 13.52 11.00
N TYR A 399 2.82 13.45 9.71
CA TYR A 399 2.70 12.28 8.85
C TYR A 399 3.91 12.03 7.94
N TYR A 400 4.24 12.93 7.01
CA TYR A 400 5.30 12.75 5.99
C TYR A 400 6.37 13.84 6.03
N GLU A 401 6.42 14.63 7.11
CA GLU A 401 7.27 15.81 7.21
C GLU A 401 8.77 15.48 7.13
N MET A 402 9.23 14.33 7.64
CA MET A 402 10.65 13.98 7.60
C MET A 402 10.90 12.47 7.78
N ALA A 403 11.57 11.84 6.81
CA ALA A 403 12.08 10.49 6.97
C ALA A 403 13.29 10.45 7.92
N GLY A 404 13.50 9.33 8.63
CA GLY A 404 14.66 9.13 9.50
C GLY A 404 15.95 9.05 8.69
N PHE A 405 15.99 8.10 7.77
CA PHE A 405 17.06 7.94 6.79
C PHE A 405 16.47 8.01 5.39
N LYS A 406 17.02 8.87 4.53
CA LYS A 406 16.90 8.72 3.08
C LYS A 406 18.22 8.23 2.53
N VAL A 407 18.19 7.16 1.77
CA VAL A 407 19.36 6.48 1.23
C VAL A 407 19.21 6.37 -0.28
N SER A 408 20.18 6.88 -1.03
CA SER A 408 20.12 6.82 -2.50
C SER A 408 21.45 6.51 -3.15
N ASP A 409 21.39 5.80 -4.28
CA ASP A 409 22.54 5.58 -5.16
C ASP A 409 23.75 4.97 -4.41
N CYS A 410 23.50 4.10 -3.44
CA CYS A 410 24.53 3.46 -2.61
C CYS A 410 24.77 2.00 -3.01
N HIS A 411 26.00 1.55 -2.81
CA HIS A 411 26.45 0.18 -3.07
C HIS A 411 27.13 -0.44 -1.85
N ASP A 412 26.85 -1.70 -1.57
CA ASP A 412 27.43 -2.43 -0.43
C ASP A 412 27.26 -1.65 0.90
N LEU A 413 26.00 -1.46 1.30
CA LEU A 413 25.63 -0.68 2.49
C LEU A 413 25.03 -1.57 3.58
N MET A 414 25.40 -1.37 4.84
CA MET A 414 24.80 -2.06 5.97
C MET A 414 24.34 -1.07 7.04
N PHE A 415 23.13 -1.26 7.56
CA PHE A 415 22.77 -0.82 8.89
C PHE A 415 22.75 -2.04 9.80
N ASN A 416 23.44 -1.96 10.93
CA ASN A 416 23.59 -3.07 11.86
C ASN A 416 23.31 -2.61 13.29
N SER A 417 22.24 -3.12 13.91
CA SER A 417 21.83 -2.70 15.25
C SER A 417 21.60 -1.18 15.34
N VAL A 418 20.82 -0.67 14.39
CA VAL A 418 20.35 0.72 14.36
C VAL A 418 18.86 0.77 14.68
N ASP A 419 18.50 1.57 15.68
CA ASP A 419 17.13 1.70 16.16
C ASP A 419 16.49 3.04 15.75
N ILE A 420 15.19 3.03 15.49
CA ILE A 420 14.34 4.21 15.35
C ILE A 420 13.28 4.14 16.43
N PHE A 421 13.36 5.02 17.43
CA PHE A 421 12.34 5.12 18.46
C PHE A 421 11.13 5.90 17.97
N SER A 422 11.38 7.04 17.32
CA SER A 422 10.33 7.78 16.65
C SER A 422 10.84 8.75 15.58
N ILE A 423 10.01 9.04 14.57
CA ILE A 423 10.28 10.03 13.52
C ILE A 423 8.97 10.51 12.85
N PRO A 424 8.82 11.81 12.51
CA PRO A 424 7.61 12.37 11.88
C PRO A 424 7.51 12.07 10.37
N GLY A 425 7.73 10.82 9.98
CA GLY A 425 7.73 10.37 8.60
C GLY A 425 7.99 8.88 8.50
N MET A 426 8.61 8.47 7.38
CA MET A 426 9.08 7.11 7.17
C MET A 426 10.34 6.83 8.01
N GLY A 427 10.56 5.58 8.43
CA GLY A 427 11.78 5.18 9.13
C GLY A 427 13.01 5.22 8.22
N TRP A 428 13.13 4.21 7.35
CA TRP A 428 14.10 4.16 6.27
C TRP A 428 13.41 4.35 4.91
N PHE A 429 13.94 5.24 4.08
CA PHE A 429 13.49 5.44 2.71
C PHE A 429 14.67 5.21 1.74
N PHE A 430 14.59 4.16 0.93
CA PHE A 430 15.58 3.79 -0.08
C PHE A 430 15.05 4.11 -1.48
N ALA A 431 15.87 4.76 -2.30
CA ALA A 431 15.49 5.05 -3.68
C ALA A 431 16.68 5.22 -4.61
N GLY A 432 16.46 5.05 -5.92
CA GLY A 432 17.49 5.32 -6.93
C GLY A 432 18.36 4.10 -7.22
N ASP A 433 19.62 4.31 -7.61
CA ASP A 433 20.53 3.22 -8.02
C ASP A 433 21.11 2.46 -6.80
N MET A 434 20.22 1.98 -5.92
CA MET A 434 20.53 1.18 -4.73
C MET A 434 20.81 -0.27 -5.08
N HIS A 435 21.95 -0.83 -4.64
CA HIS A 435 22.31 -2.21 -4.94
C HIS A 435 23.18 -2.83 -3.86
N ARG A 436 22.82 -4.03 -3.40
CA ARG A 436 23.42 -4.74 -2.25
C ARG A 436 23.40 -3.89 -0.99
N PHE A 437 22.27 -3.93 -0.28
CA PHE A 437 22.19 -3.34 1.06
C PHE A 437 21.52 -4.28 2.07
N THR A 438 21.88 -4.11 3.34
CA THR A 438 21.35 -4.95 4.42
C THR A 438 20.93 -4.11 5.62
N LEU A 439 19.73 -4.39 6.14
CA LEU A 439 19.30 -4.01 7.47
C LEU A 439 19.41 -5.26 8.35
N LEU A 440 20.33 -5.26 9.31
CA LEU A 440 20.59 -6.38 10.20
C LEU A 440 20.33 -5.98 11.64
N LYS A 441 19.46 -6.70 12.35
CA LYS A 441 19.16 -6.45 13.78
C LYS A 441 18.71 -5.01 14.07
N CYS A 442 18.10 -4.34 13.08
CA CYS A 442 17.56 -3.01 13.22
C CYS A 442 16.16 -3.07 13.85
N ARG A 443 15.77 -2.00 14.55
CA ARG A 443 14.46 -1.95 15.20
C ARG A 443 13.74 -0.64 14.93
N ILE A 444 12.44 -0.73 14.71
CA ILE A 444 11.51 0.38 14.90
C ILE A 444 10.66 0.00 16.10
N ALA A 445 10.88 0.67 17.23
CA ALA A 445 10.30 0.24 18.49
C ALA A 445 9.96 1.42 19.37
N ARG A 446 8.91 1.32 20.16
CA ARG A 446 8.65 2.31 21.21
C ARG A 446 9.78 2.25 22.22
N LYS A 447 10.21 3.42 22.71
CA LYS A 447 11.13 3.49 23.85
C LYS A 447 10.48 2.77 25.05
N PRO A 448 11.22 1.95 25.83
CA PRO A 448 10.66 1.26 26.98
C PRO A 448 9.91 2.20 27.93
N GLY A 449 8.68 1.83 28.30
CA GLY A 449 7.79 2.64 29.14
C GLY A 449 7.07 3.79 28.42
N SER A 450 7.36 4.04 27.14
CA SER A 450 6.64 5.05 26.34
C SER A 450 5.23 4.58 25.98
N ARG A 451 4.28 5.51 26.04
CA ARG A 451 2.91 5.35 25.55
C ARG A 451 2.64 6.17 24.27
N THR A 452 3.70 6.54 23.54
CA THR A 452 3.56 7.26 22.27
C THR A 452 2.74 6.44 21.27
N PRO A 453 1.67 7.01 20.67
CA PRO A 453 0.78 6.25 19.80
C PRO A 453 1.48 5.63 18.61
N LEU A 454 2.45 6.36 18.03
CA LEU A 454 3.19 5.97 16.83
C LEU A 454 4.69 5.99 17.09
N THR A 455 5.44 5.10 16.43
CA THR A 455 6.91 5.15 16.33
C THR A 455 7.28 5.99 15.12
N THR A 456 7.08 5.48 13.91
CA THR A 456 7.10 6.26 12.66
C THR A 456 5.72 6.83 12.39
N ALA A 457 5.64 8.05 11.86
CA ALA A 457 4.35 8.63 11.49
C ALA A 457 3.76 8.03 10.21
N ALA A 458 4.62 7.45 9.36
CA ALA A 458 4.29 6.72 8.14
C ALA A 458 4.96 5.33 8.13
N ASP A 459 5.44 4.89 6.98
CA ASP A 459 6.02 3.56 6.74
C ASP A 459 7.28 3.30 7.58
N GLY A 460 7.52 2.04 7.92
CA GLY A 460 8.75 1.62 8.60
C GLY A 460 9.95 1.63 7.66
N ILE A 461 9.94 0.75 6.67
CA ILE A 461 10.95 0.63 5.61
C ILE A 461 10.26 0.82 4.26
N HIS A 462 10.64 1.86 3.51
CA HIS A 462 10.11 2.16 2.21
C HIS A 462 11.20 2.05 1.15
N VAL A 463 11.01 1.22 0.13
CA VAL A 463 11.91 1.05 -1.02
C VAL A 463 11.14 1.44 -2.27
N ASP A 464 11.48 2.60 -2.83
CA ASP A 464 10.86 3.19 -4.03
C ASP A 464 11.85 3.16 -5.20
N GLN A 465 11.48 2.52 -6.30
CA GLN A 465 12.27 2.53 -7.55
C GLN A 465 13.74 2.18 -7.27
N SER A 466 13.96 0.93 -6.88
CA SER A 466 15.30 0.36 -6.62
C SER A 466 15.72 -0.56 -7.77
N VAL A 467 17.03 -0.84 -7.87
CA VAL A 467 17.53 -1.89 -8.77
C VAL A 467 17.62 -3.26 -8.08
N GLY A 468 17.38 -3.32 -6.75
CA GLY A 468 17.26 -4.55 -5.98
C GLY A 468 18.50 -4.93 -5.17
N ASP A 469 18.64 -6.25 -4.93
CA ASP A 469 19.66 -6.87 -4.09
C ASP A 469 19.67 -6.30 -2.67
N PHE A 470 18.70 -6.72 -1.84
CA PHE A 470 18.71 -6.32 -0.45
C PHE A 470 18.20 -7.39 0.51
N LEU A 471 18.63 -7.24 1.76
CA LEU A 471 18.32 -8.16 2.85
C LEU A 471 17.84 -7.39 4.08
N VAL A 472 16.69 -7.77 4.64
CA VAL A 472 16.24 -7.36 5.96
C VAL A 472 16.25 -8.60 6.84
N GLU A 473 17.13 -8.63 7.83
CA GLU A 473 17.41 -9.83 8.61
C GLU A 473 17.37 -9.54 10.11
N ASN A 474 16.62 -10.36 10.85
CA ASN A 474 16.50 -10.30 12.31
C ASN A 474 16.05 -8.92 12.84
N CYS A 475 15.21 -8.20 12.08
CA CYS A 475 14.70 -6.87 12.44
C CYS A 475 13.36 -6.96 13.16
N SER A 476 13.02 -5.94 13.97
CA SER A 476 11.70 -5.85 14.63
C SER A 476 11.03 -4.50 14.36
N ILE A 477 9.77 -4.49 13.95
CA ILE A 477 9.01 -3.28 13.61
C ILE A 477 7.70 -3.27 14.38
N THR A 478 7.44 -2.18 15.12
CA THR A 478 6.16 -1.99 15.82
C THR A 478 5.66 -0.55 15.79
N GLY A 479 4.34 -0.37 15.80
CA GLY A 479 3.69 0.91 16.02
C GLY A 479 3.84 1.93 14.89
N THR A 480 4.15 1.48 13.67
CA THR A 480 4.23 2.36 12.49
C THR A 480 2.88 3.00 12.21
N GLY A 481 2.87 4.24 11.72
CA GLY A 481 1.65 4.97 11.34
C GLY A 481 1.06 4.52 10.00
N ASP A 482 1.84 3.78 9.21
CA ASP A 482 1.44 3.14 7.95
C ASP A 482 2.05 1.73 7.88
N ASP A 483 2.42 1.24 6.70
CA ASP A 483 3.01 -0.09 6.51
C ASP A 483 4.31 -0.32 7.29
N ALA A 484 4.56 -1.56 7.71
CA ALA A 484 5.86 -1.89 8.28
C ALA A 484 6.95 -1.91 7.20
N MET A 485 6.67 -2.47 6.02
CA MET A 485 7.53 -2.41 4.84
C MET A 485 6.72 -2.16 3.57
N ASN A 486 7.18 -1.23 2.74
CA ASN A 486 6.60 -0.93 1.44
C ASN A 486 7.71 -0.96 0.37
N ILE A 487 7.62 -1.93 -0.55
CA ILE A 487 8.68 -2.24 -1.51
C ILE A 487 8.05 -2.27 -2.90
N HIS A 488 8.31 -1.26 -3.72
CA HIS A 488 7.68 -1.14 -5.03
C HIS A 488 8.55 -0.44 -6.08
N ASP A 489 8.10 -0.57 -7.32
CA ASP A 489 8.53 0.25 -8.45
C ASP A 489 7.29 0.87 -9.08
N GLU A 490 7.45 1.99 -9.76
CA GLU A 490 6.31 2.78 -10.26
C GLU A 490 5.88 2.42 -11.70
N ALA A 491 4.60 2.58 -11.98
CA ALA A 491 3.99 2.44 -13.30
C ALA A 491 2.97 3.55 -13.55
N TYR A 492 3.19 4.37 -14.58
CA TYR A 492 2.34 5.51 -14.87
C TYR A 492 1.29 5.18 -15.94
N GLN A 493 0.04 5.54 -15.66
CA GLN A 493 -1.06 5.52 -16.63
C GLN A 493 -1.83 6.84 -16.58
N GLY A 494 -2.21 7.34 -17.76
CA GLY A 494 -3.22 8.38 -17.92
C GLY A 494 -2.66 9.67 -18.48
N GLU A 495 -3.18 10.07 -19.65
CA GLU A 495 -2.92 11.36 -20.30
C GLU A 495 -1.57 11.48 -21.01
N MET A 496 -1.27 10.47 -21.82
CA MET A 496 -0.20 10.53 -22.81
C MET A 496 -0.65 11.33 -24.05
N VAL A 497 0.19 12.24 -24.50
CA VAL A 497 0.01 12.98 -25.77
C VAL A 497 1.15 12.62 -26.71
N LEU A 498 0.80 12.01 -27.83
CA LEU A 498 1.71 11.70 -28.93
C LEU A 498 1.92 12.96 -29.77
N ASP A 499 3.16 13.27 -30.15
CA ASP A 499 3.46 14.39 -31.03
C ASP A 499 3.18 13.99 -32.50
N PRO A 500 2.25 14.65 -33.20
CA PRO A 500 1.93 14.30 -34.59
C PRO A 500 3.04 14.68 -35.58
N ALA A 501 3.93 15.60 -35.20
CA ALA A 501 5.04 16.05 -36.04
C ALA A 501 6.34 15.28 -35.76
N ASP A 502 6.45 14.61 -34.62
CA ASP A 502 7.63 13.85 -34.22
C ASP A 502 7.25 12.49 -33.61
N PRO A 503 7.43 11.37 -34.35
CA PRO A 503 7.05 10.04 -33.87
C PRO A 503 7.94 9.55 -32.72
N THR A 504 9.00 10.26 -32.37
CA THR A 504 9.93 9.92 -31.29
C THR A 504 9.64 10.67 -29.99
N LYS A 505 8.58 11.48 -29.93
CA LYS A 505 8.28 12.36 -28.79
C LYS A 505 6.95 12.04 -28.12
N LEU A 506 6.98 11.97 -26.79
CA LEU A 506 5.85 11.67 -25.92
C LEU A 506 5.73 12.76 -24.85
N THR A 507 4.52 13.23 -24.57
CA THR A 507 4.25 14.10 -23.43
C THR A 507 3.38 13.35 -22.42
N LEU A 508 3.82 13.30 -21.16
CA LEU A 508 3.09 12.73 -20.03
C LEU A 508 2.50 13.88 -19.21
N LEU A 509 1.17 13.99 -19.14
CA LEU A 509 0.51 15.03 -18.35
C LEU A 509 0.32 14.57 -16.91
N HIS A 510 0.46 15.45 -15.93
CA HIS A 510 0.28 15.09 -14.53
C HIS A 510 1.15 13.92 -14.05
N CYS A 511 2.39 13.88 -14.54
CA CYS A 511 3.38 12.85 -14.22
C CYS A 511 4.56 13.48 -13.47
N PRO A 512 4.43 13.73 -12.15
CA PRO A 512 5.57 14.14 -11.35
C PRO A 512 6.61 13.02 -11.29
N SER A 513 7.87 13.40 -11.12
CA SER A 513 9.03 12.51 -11.26
C SER A 513 9.12 11.42 -10.20
N TYR A 514 8.41 11.56 -9.08
CA TYR A 514 8.30 10.46 -8.10
C TYR A 514 7.35 9.35 -8.60
N GLN A 515 6.35 9.65 -9.44
CA GLN A 515 5.47 8.64 -10.05
C GLN A 515 6.06 7.99 -11.31
N LEU A 516 7.03 8.64 -11.96
CA LEU A 516 7.83 8.03 -13.03
C LEU A 516 9.16 8.76 -13.16
N ARG A 517 10.19 8.23 -12.51
CA ARG A 517 11.53 8.81 -12.60
C ARG A 517 12.18 8.40 -13.90
N LEU A 518 12.66 9.35 -14.69
CA LEU A 518 13.33 9.10 -15.98
C LEU A 518 14.62 9.92 -16.07
N LYS A 519 15.66 9.36 -16.71
CA LYS A 519 16.86 10.08 -17.15
C LYS A 519 17.27 9.64 -18.56
N GLU A 520 18.16 10.40 -19.18
CA GLU A 520 18.77 10.03 -20.46
C GLU A 520 19.40 8.63 -20.38
N GLY A 521 19.15 7.80 -21.39
CA GLY A 521 19.61 6.41 -21.45
C GLY A 521 18.77 5.39 -20.68
N ASP A 522 17.70 5.80 -19.99
CA ASP A 522 16.78 4.85 -19.36
C ASP A 522 15.91 4.14 -20.42
N PRO A 523 15.70 2.80 -20.31
CA PRO A 523 14.70 2.11 -21.11
C PRO A 523 13.30 2.36 -20.54
N VAL A 524 12.34 2.66 -21.42
CA VAL A 524 10.91 2.78 -21.05
C VAL A 524 10.13 1.67 -21.73
N ASP A 525 9.41 0.89 -20.93
CA ASP A 525 8.54 -0.20 -21.37
C ASP A 525 7.12 0.30 -21.54
N PHE A 526 6.46 -0.12 -22.62
CA PHE A 526 5.10 0.29 -22.97
C PHE A 526 4.12 -0.89 -22.99
N PHE A 527 2.92 -0.66 -22.45
CA PHE A 527 1.84 -1.64 -22.35
C PHE A 527 0.50 -1.06 -22.82
N ASN A 528 -0.47 -1.94 -23.09
CA ASN A 528 -1.87 -1.54 -23.22
C ASN A 528 -2.41 -0.98 -21.90
N ALA A 529 -3.58 -0.32 -21.97
CA ALA A 529 -4.23 0.27 -20.81
C ALA A 529 -4.60 -0.74 -19.70
N ASP A 530 -4.68 -2.03 -20.03
CA ASP A 530 -5.00 -3.11 -19.11
C ASP A 530 -3.76 -3.90 -18.63
N PHE A 531 -2.56 -3.37 -18.85
CA PHE A 531 -1.27 -4.04 -18.66
C PHE A 531 -0.95 -5.21 -19.60
N SER A 532 -1.82 -5.58 -20.54
CA SER A 532 -1.44 -6.57 -21.56
C SER A 532 -0.34 -6.03 -22.48
N GLN A 533 0.42 -6.95 -23.07
CA GLN A 533 1.53 -6.60 -23.96
C GLN A 533 1.02 -5.91 -25.24
N LEU A 534 1.70 -4.84 -25.65
CA LEU A 534 1.40 -4.18 -26.93
C LEU A 534 1.53 -5.16 -28.09
N GLY A 535 0.61 -5.07 -29.05
CA GLY A 535 0.60 -5.93 -30.24
C GLY A 535 0.40 -7.43 -29.97
N GLY A 536 0.06 -7.83 -28.75
CA GLY A 536 -0.11 -9.24 -28.38
C GLY A 536 1.20 -10.03 -28.23
N GLY A 537 2.32 -9.34 -28.03
CA GLY A 537 3.63 -9.97 -27.79
C GLY A 537 3.72 -10.69 -26.44
N THR A 538 4.87 -11.33 -26.18
CA THR A 538 5.17 -12.00 -24.90
C THR A 538 6.10 -11.20 -23.99
N ALA A 539 6.54 -10.02 -24.43
CA ALA A 539 7.46 -9.14 -23.73
C ALA A 539 7.11 -7.68 -24.01
N PRO A 540 7.45 -6.74 -23.10
CA PRO A 540 7.20 -5.33 -23.33
C PRO A 540 7.98 -4.80 -24.52
N VAL A 541 7.40 -3.85 -25.22
CA VAL A 541 8.12 -3.08 -26.25
C VAL A 541 8.81 -1.91 -25.55
N SER A 542 10.14 -1.83 -25.65
CA SER A 542 10.93 -0.79 -24.97
C SER A 542 11.48 0.28 -25.93
N ARG A 543 11.67 1.50 -25.42
CA ARG A 543 12.42 2.57 -26.10
C ARG A 543 13.40 3.27 -25.16
N GLN A 544 14.57 3.62 -25.67
CA GLN A 544 15.58 4.34 -24.90
C GLN A 544 15.30 5.85 -24.91
N VAL A 545 15.31 6.46 -23.73
CA VAL A 545 15.18 7.92 -23.56
C VAL A 545 16.41 8.60 -24.12
N ALA A 546 16.23 9.46 -25.12
CA ALA A 546 17.26 10.35 -25.64
C ALA A 546 17.35 11.65 -24.83
N LYS A 547 16.21 12.17 -24.37
CA LYS A 547 16.11 13.39 -23.56
C LYS A 547 14.81 13.39 -22.77
N VAL A 548 14.82 13.98 -21.58
CA VAL A 548 13.61 14.28 -20.80
C VAL A 548 13.61 15.77 -20.46
N SER A 549 12.43 16.40 -20.44
CA SER A 549 12.28 17.72 -19.82
C SER A 549 12.74 17.65 -18.37
N SER A 550 13.34 18.71 -17.84
CA SER A 550 13.87 18.80 -16.47
C SER A 550 13.02 18.09 -15.41
N ASP A 551 13.66 17.59 -14.34
CA ASP A 551 13.03 16.89 -13.20
C ASP A 551 11.74 17.60 -12.72
N ASN A 552 10.61 17.09 -13.19
CA ASN A 552 9.32 17.68 -12.93
C ASN A 552 8.81 17.19 -11.57
N LYS A 553 8.80 18.05 -10.56
CA LYS A 553 8.30 17.70 -9.23
C LYS A 553 6.83 18.04 -9.02
N ALA A 554 6.24 18.84 -9.90
CA ALA A 554 4.90 19.37 -9.72
C ALA A 554 3.90 18.63 -10.63
N VAL A 555 2.73 18.30 -10.07
CA VAL A 555 1.68 17.58 -10.79
C VAL A 555 1.12 18.38 -11.97
N ASP A 556 1.24 19.70 -12.00
CA ASP A 556 0.67 20.55 -13.06
C ASP A 556 1.59 20.74 -14.27
N GLN A 557 2.86 20.37 -14.17
CA GLN A 557 3.80 20.47 -15.28
C GLN A 557 3.79 19.16 -16.09
N PRO A 558 3.87 19.23 -17.43
CA PRO A 558 3.99 18.05 -18.26
C PRO A 558 5.45 17.57 -18.34
N THR A 559 5.64 16.25 -18.38
CA THR A 559 6.94 15.62 -18.62
C THR A 559 7.06 15.26 -20.11
N VAL A 560 7.94 15.94 -20.83
CA VAL A 560 8.20 15.69 -22.26
C VAL A 560 9.39 14.76 -22.40
N VAL A 561 9.20 13.62 -23.06
CA VAL A 561 10.21 12.58 -23.28
C VAL A 561 10.47 12.44 -24.77
N GLN A 562 11.74 12.51 -25.12
CA GLN A 562 12.28 12.28 -26.45
C GLN A 562 12.95 10.89 -26.46
N PHE A 563 12.63 10.05 -27.42
CA PHE A 563 13.21 8.73 -27.57
C PHE A 563 14.23 8.67 -28.72
N THR A 564 15.11 7.68 -28.66
CA THR A 564 16.14 7.42 -29.69
C THR A 564 15.58 6.75 -30.95
N ALA A 565 14.35 6.23 -30.89
CA ALA A 565 13.66 5.56 -31.99
C ALA A 565 12.14 5.85 -31.92
N PRO A 566 11.41 5.73 -33.05
CA PRO A 566 9.97 6.00 -33.09
C PRO A 566 9.19 5.21 -32.04
N LEU A 567 8.22 5.86 -31.39
CA LEU A 567 7.31 5.24 -30.44
C LEU A 567 6.62 4.00 -31.06
N PRO A 568 6.31 2.97 -30.27
CA PRO A 568 5.58 1.80 -30.74
C PRO A 568 4.25 2.15 -31.41
N GLU A 569 3.87 1.40 -32.44
CA GLU A 569 2.52 1.47 -33.01
C GLU A 569 1.47 0.97 -32.00
N GLY A 570 0.24 1.50 -32.10
CA GLY A 570 -0.88 1.06 -31.27
C GLY A 570 -0.92 1.68 -29.86
N LEU A 571 -0.01 2.61 -29.53
CA LEU A 571 -0.12 3.39 -28.30
C LEU A 571 -1.41 4.21 -28.27
N THR A 572 -1.97 4.34 -27.07
CA THR A 572 -3.15 5.17 -26.82
C THR A 572 -2.88 6.14 -25.68
N PRO A 573 -3.68 7.20 -25.51
CA PRO A 573 -3.55 8.11 -24.36
C PRO A 573 -3.65 7.44 -22.98
N LEU A 574 -4.18 6.20 -22.92
CA LEU A 574 -4.36 5.42 -21.70
C LEU A 574 -3.37 4.25 -21.58
N SER A 575 -2.41 4.13 -22.50
CA SER A 575 -1.33 3.15 -22.39
C SER A 575 -0.58 3.33 -21.06
N ILE A 576 0.12 2.27 -20.63
CA ILE A 576 0.90 2.29 -19.40
C ILE A 576 2.39 2.32 -19.76
N VAL A 577 3.16 3.13 -19.04
CA VAL A 577 4.62 3.19 -19.16
C VAL A 577 5.29 2.88 -17.84
N ARG A 578 6.45 2.21 -17.93
CA ARG A 578 7.31 1.91 -16.78
C ARG A 578 8.76 2.20 -17.14
N ASN A 579 9.55 2.65 -16.19
CA ASN A 579 11.00 2.76 -16.38
C ASN A 579 11.65 1.39 -16.12
N GLY A 580 12.16 0.75 -17.17
CA GLY A 580 12.82 -0.55 -17.11
C GLY A 580 14.19 -0.55 -16.44
N ARG A 581 14.78 0.63 -16.14
CA ARG A 581 15.95 0.70 -15.24
C ARG A 581 15.58 0.19 -13.85
N PHE A 582 14.38 0.54 -13.39
CA PHE A 582 13.86 0.12 -12.09
C PHE A 582 13.15 -1.21 -12.16
N GLY A 583 13.23 -1.92 -11.05
CA GLY A 583 13.96 -3.16 -11.14
C GLY A 583 13.96 -3.98 -9.89
N THR A 584 13.26 -3.57 -8.83
CA THR A 584 13.35 -4.17 -7.50
C THR A 584 13.28 -5.69 -7.60
N ARG A 585 14.41 -6.31 -7.28
CA ARG A 585 14.68 -7.73 -7.45
C ARG A 585 15.55 -8.24 -6.33
N ASN A 586 15.59 -9.57 -6.17
CA ASN A 586 16.44 -10.26 -5.22
C ASN A 586 16.32 -9.71 -3.78
N VAL A 587 15.15 -9.92 -3.19
CA VAL A 587 14.76 -9.38 -1.88
C VAL A 587 14.70 -10.48 -0.84
N GLY A 588 15.51 -10.39 0.22
CA GLY A 588 15.46 -11.29 1.37
C GLY A 588 14.83 -10.59 2.57
N ILE A 589 13.83 -11.20 3.20
CA ILE A 589 13.26 -10.75 4.47
C ILE A 589 13.20 -11.98 5.38
N SER A 590 14.03 -12.02 6.42
CA SER A 590 14.21 -13.24 7.22
C SER A 590 14.29 -12.97 8.72
N GLY A 591 13.68 -13.85 9.52
CA GLY A 591 13.75 -13.79 10.98
C GLY A 591 13.19 -12.51 11.60
N CYS A 592 12.33 -11.78 10.88
CA CYS A 592 11.81 -10.48 11.31
C CYS A 592 10.52 -10.62 12.12
N THR A 593 10.29 -9.69 13.04
CA THR A 593 9.02 -9.56 13.78
C THR A 593 8.33 -8.25 13.40
N ILE A 594 7.10 -8.35 12.91
CA ILE A 594 6.23 -7.21 12.65
C ILE A 594 5.02 -7.33 13.58
N GLU A 595 4.86 -6.36 14.48
CA GLU A 595 3.81 -6.42 15.50
C GLU A 595 3.13 -5.07 15.72
N TYR A 596 1.80 -5.07 15.84
CA TYR A 596 1.03 -3.86 16.17
C TYR A 596 1.31 -2.67 15.22
N SER A 597 1.55 -2.93 13.92
CA SER A 597 1.61 -1.87 12.90
C SER A 597 0.20 -1.34 12.61
N ASN A 598 0.07 -0.07 12.19
CA ASN A 598 -1.23 0.56 11.89
C ASN A 598 -1.59 0.58 10.39
N GLY A 599 -0.72 0.05 9.53
CA GLY A 599 -0.93 -0.23 8.11
C GLY A 599 -0.79 -1.73 7.79
N ARG A 600 -0.27 -2.07 6.60
CA ARG A 600 0.05 -3.46 6.19
C ARG A 600 1.34 -3.95 6.85
N GLY A 601 1.59 -5.25 6.74
CA GLY A 601 2.90 -5.81 7.11
C GLY A 601 3.93 -5.50 6.04
N ILE A 602 3.80 -6.14 4.88
CA ILE A 602 4.69 -5.96 3.74
C ILE A 602 3.84 -5.74 2.48
N LEU A 603 3.97 -4.56 1.85
CA LEU A 603 3.54 -4.32 0.47
C LEU A 603 4.72 -4.62 -0.46
N LEU A 604 4.55 -5.52 -1.42
CA LEU A 604 5.65 -6.04 -2.25
C LEU A 604 5.31 -6.11 -3.74
N SER A 605 6.04 -5.34 -4.55
CA SER A 605 6.19 -5.50 -5.99
C SER A 605 7.68 -5.71 -6.31
N ALA A 606 8.09 -6.98 -6.49
CA ALA A 606 9.48 -7.36 -6.71
C ALA A 606 9.63 -8.62 -7.58
N GLN A 607 10.85 -8.85 -8.09
CA GLN A 607 11.22 -10.04 -8.84
C GLN A 607 12.28 -10.87 -8.09
N GLY A 608 11.97 -12.08 -7.64
CA GLY A 608 12.87 -12.87 -6.81
C GLY A 608 12.86 -12.36 -5.37
N ALA A 609 11.93 -12.86 -4.55
CA ALA A 609 11.88 -12.52 -3.13
C ALA A 609 11.69 -13.76 -2.27
N THR A 610 12.29 -13.77 -1.09
CA THR A 610 12.01 -14.75 -0.03
C THR A 610 11.64 -14.02 1.26
N ILE A 611 10.45 -14.31 1.78
CA ILE A 611 9.99 -13.92 3.12
C ILE A 611 9.98 -15.19 3.97
N SER A 612 10.94 -15.33 4.89
CA SER A 612 11.14 -16.57 5.64
C SER A 612 11.27 -16.39 7.15
N ASP A 613 10.68 -17.31 7.90
CA ASP A 613 10.85 -17.39 9.37
C ASP A 613 10.49 -16.08 10.11
N CYS A 614 9.57 -15.30 9.53
CA CYS A 614 9.08 -14.06 10.13
C CYS A 614 7.83 -14.29 10.98
N ARG A 615 7.59 -13.40 11.94
CA ARG A 615 6.39 -13.35 12.76
C ARG A 615 5.59 -12.08 12.48
N PHE A 616 4.31 -12.25 12.19
CA PHE A 616 3.34 -11.18 12.03
C PHE A 616 2.30 -11.31 13.16
N LEU A 617 2.33 -10.39 14.12
CA LEU A 617 1.46 -10.44 15.30
C LEU A 617 0.58 -9.19 15.36
N SER A 618 -0.73 -9.37 15.24
CA SER A 618 -1.67 -8.25 15.32
C SER A 618 -1.28 -7.09 14.41
N VAL A 619 -0.79 -7.40 13.21
CA VAL A 619 -0.69 -6.43 12.13
C VAL A 619 -2.10 -5.96 11.85
N TYR A 620 -2.32 -4.64 11.91
CA TYR A 620 -3.62 -4.07 11.64
C TYR A 620 -4.09 -4.58 10.28
N SER A 621 -3.51 -4.15 9.16
CA SER A 621 -3.92 -4.51 7.80
C SER A 621 -3.40 -5.87 7.27
N THR A 622 -3.46 -6.08 5.95
CA THR A 622 -2.94 -7.29 5.28
C THR A 622 -1.47 -7.54 5.65
N PRO A 623 -1.10 -8.70 6.20
CA PRO A 623 0.29 -9.02 6.53
C PRO A 623 1.24 -9.06 5.33
N ILE A 624 0.86 -9.71 4.24
CA ILE A 624 1.62 -9.69 2.99
C ILE A 624 0.69 -9.35 1.84
N ASP A 625 1.04 -8.28 1.14
CA ASP A 625 0.25 -7.70 0.07
C ASP A 625 1.10 -7.63 -1.20
N LEU A 626 0.82 -8.51 -2.17
CA LEU A 626 1.48 -8.52 -3.47
C LEU A 626 0.64 -7.69 -4.44
N GLU A 627 0.97 -6.42 -4.63
CA GLU A 627 0.11 -5.51 -5.40
C GLU A 627 0.77 -4.87 -6.63
N SER A 628 -0.10 -4.44 -7.53
CA SER A 628 0.16 -3.51 -8.61
C SER A 628 -1.04 -2.57 -8.65
N GLU A 629 -0.84 -1.38 -8.11
CA GLU A 629 -1.85 -0.35 -7.95
C GLU A 629 -1.45 0.92 -8.71
N ILE A 630 -2.26 1.27 -9.71
CA ILE A 630 -2.24 2.60 -10.31
C ILE A 630 -3.52 3.30 -9.87
N ILE A 631 -3.42 4.23 -8.94
CA ILE A 631 -4.54 4.97 -8.37
C ILE A 631 -4.22 6.46 -8.43
N GLN A 632 -4.37 7.08 -9.61
CA GLN A 632 -4.18 8.53 -9.71
C GLN A 632 -5.37 9.31 -9.12
N PRO A 633 -5.12 10.49 -8.55
CA PRO A 633 -3.83 11.18 -8.45
C PRO A 633 -3.00 10.76 -7.21
N LEU A 634 -3.27 9.61 -6.59
CA LEU A 634 -2.68 9.20 -5.32
C LEU A 634 -1.32 8.50 -5.51
N TRP A 635 -1.32 7.25 -5.95
CA TRP A 635 -0.13 6.38 -6.02
C TRP A 635 -0.08 5.58 -7.32
N THR A 636 1.12 5.19 -7.75
CA THR A 636 1.38 4.47 -9.02
C THR A 636 2.24 3.23 -8.80
N GLU A 637 2.06 2.60 -7.64
CA GLU A 637 2.91 1.56 -7.08
C GLU A 637 2.63 0.19 -7.69
N GLY A 638 3.53 -0.26 -8.56
CA GLY A 638 3.74 -1.68 -8.80
C GLY A 638 3.66 -2.10 -10.25
N ARG A 639 4.45 -3.13 -10.53
CA ARG A 639 4.60 -3.77 -11.84
C ARG A 639 4.24 -5.26 -11.85
N GLY A 640 3.64 -5.72 -10.75
CA GLY A 640 3.44 -7.12 -10.43
C GLY A 640 4.57 -7.69 -9.56
N ALA A 641 4.54 -8.99 -9.31
CA ALA A 641 5.58 -9.68 -8.54
C ALA A 641 5.84 -11.09 -9.09
N SER A 642 7.10 -11.49 -9.20
CA SER A 642 7.43 -12.83 -9.71
C SER A 642 8.56 -13.50 -8.94
N ASN A 643 8.61 -14.83 -9.00
CA ASN A 643 9.59 -15.64 -8.29
C ASN A 643 9.60 -15.35 -6.78
N ILE A 644 8.44 -15.49 -6.13
CA ILE A 644 8.24 -15.14 -4.71
C ILE A 644 8.12 -16.41 -3.87
N ARG A 645 8.85 -16.46 -2.76
CA ARG A 645 8.77 -17.52 -1.76
C ARG A 645 8.35 -16.95 -0.41
N ILE A 646 7.29 -17.49 0.16
CA ILE A 646 6.77 -17.13 1.49
C ILE A 646 6.77 -18.42 2.31
N GLU A 647 7.75 -18.56 3.21
CA GLU A 647 7.97 -19.83 3.91
C GLU A 647 8.23 -19.74 5.42
N GLY A 648 7.75 -20.72 6.19
CA GLY A 648 8.11 -20.82 7.61
C GLY A 648 7.60 -19.67 8.49
N ASN A 649 6.73 -18.79 7.97
CA ASN A 649 6.25 -17.62 8.70
C ASN A 649 5.09 -17.98 9.64
N VAL A 650 4.92 -17.17 10.68
CA VAL A 650 3.79 -17.27 11.60
C VAL A 650 2.95 -15.99 11.53
N PHE A 651 1.66 -16.14 11.22
CA PHE A 651 0.69 -15.05 11.16
C PHE A 651 -0.33 -15.23 12.28
N GLU A 652 -0.45 -14.27 13.19
CA GLU A 652 -1.31 -14.35 14.36
C GLU A 652 -2.20 -13.11 14.46
N ASN A 653 -3.51 -13.31 14.58
CA ASN A 653 -4.49 -12.27 14.91
C ASN A 653 -4.40 -11.01 14.02
N SER A 654 -4.03 -11.17 12.75
CA SER A 654 -3.77 -10.05 11.83
C SER A 654 -4.91 -9.84 10.81
N ASN A 655 -5.03 -8.64 10.25
CA ASN A 655 -6.10 -8.23 9.32
C ASN A 655 -7.53 -8.27 9.89
N GLN A 656 -7.70 -8.03 11.19
CA GLN A 656 -9.00 -8.09 11.89
C GLN A 656 -9.98 -6.98 11.46
N GLN A 657 -9.51 -5.87 10.88
CA GLN A 657 -10.36 -4.85 10.24
C GLN A 657 -10.80 -5.19 8.82
N GLU A 658 -10.58 -6.42 8.36
CA GLU A 658 -11.30 -6.96 7.19
C GLU A 658 -10.87 -6.38 5.83
N ARG A 659 -9.64 -5.85 5.69
CA ARG A 659 -9.14 -5.40 4.39
C ARG A 659 -9.10 -6.62 3.45
N TYR A 660 -9.65 -6.45 2.25
CA TYR A 660 -9.79 -7.52 1.25
C TYR A 660 -10.45 -8.79 1.79
N GLY A 661 -11.43 -8.63 2.67
CA GLY A 661 -12.14 -9.76 3.28
C GLY A 661 -11.30 -10.54 4.30
N GLY A 662 -10.30 -9.88 4.93
CA GLY A 662 -9.47 -10.48 5.97
C GLY A 662 -8.35 -11.37 5.45
N ALA A 663 -7.95 -11.20 4.18
CA ALA A 663 -6.89 -12.00 3.57
C ALA A 663 -5.55 -11.84 4.31
N THR A 664 -4.84 -12.95 4.59
CA THR A 664 -3.52 -12.87 5.22
C THR A 664 -2.40 -12.63 4.21
N ILE A 665 -2.41 -13.40 3.12
CA ILE A 665 -1.57 -13.18 1.94
C ILE A 665 -2.51 -12.84 0.78
N TYR A 666 -2.34 -11.67 0.18
CA TYR A 666 -3.23 -11.18 -0.87
C TYR A 666 -2.47 -10.82 -2.15
N SER A 667 -3.10 -10.99 -3.31
CA SER A 667 -2.69 -10.33 -4.55
C SER A 667 -3.88 -9.90 -5.40
N ASN A 668 -3.79 -8.71 -5.97
CA ASN A 668 -4.71 -8.24 -6.99
C ASN A 668 -4.09 -7.08 -7.80
N THR A 669 -4.75 -6.68 -8.88
CA THR A 669 -4.35 -5.52 -9.67
C THR A 669 -5.44 -4.46 -9.61
N ARG A 670 -5.06 -3.25 -9.22
CA ARG A 670 -5.98 -2.12 -9.17
C ARG A 670 -5.49 -1.01 -10.08
N ILE A 671 -6.04 -0.94 -11.28
CA ILE A 671 -5.65 0.03 -12.29
C ILE A 671 -6.85 0.84 -12.77
N PRO A 672 -6.64 2.06 -13.33
CA PRO A 672 -7.68 2.86 -13.92
C PRO A 672 -8.50 2.12 -14.97
N TRP A 673 -7.95 1.13 -15.68
CA TRP A 673 -8.72 0.34 -16.65
C TRP A 673 -9.83 -0.51 -16.01
N GLY A 674 -9.78 -0.73 -14.70
CA GLY A 674 -10.64 -1.67 -13.98
C GLY A 674 -10.02 -3.08 -13.96
N PRO A 675 -10.84 -4.14 -13.84
CA PRO A 675 -10.34 -5.51 -13.79
C PRO A 675 -9.54 -5.85 -15.06
N THR A 676 -8.36 -6.45 -14.87
CA THR A 676 -7.51 -6.93 -15.96
C THR A 676 -7.44 -8.46 -16.00
N THR A 677 -7.18 -9.01 -17.17
CA THR A 677 -6.85 -10.42 -17.38
C THR A 677 -5.34 -10.65 -17.53
N ALA A 678 -4.52 -9.59 -17.58
CA ALA A 678 -3.08 -9.71 -17.65
C ALA A 678 -2.55 -10.46 -16.42
N THR A 679 -1.65 -11.41 -16.64
CA THR A 679 -0.90 -12.07 -15.57
C THR A 679 0.20 -11.13 -15.11
N LEU A 680 0.11 -10.67 -13.87
CA LEU A 680 1.10 -9.78 -13.25
C LEU A 680 1.86 -10.47 -12.12
N TYR A 681 1.40 -11.66 -11.72
CA TYR A 681 2.03 -12.45 -10.68
C TYR A 681 2.47 -13.79 -11.26
N ASP A 682 3.72 -14.19 -11.07
CA ASP A 682 4.23 -15.43 -11.67
C ASP A 682 5.26 -16.13 -10.80
N GLY A 683 5.10 -17.44 -10.57
CA GLY A 683 6.06 -18.22 -9.81
C GLY A 683 6.01 -17.85 -8.32
N ILE A 684 4.90 -18.16 -7.65
CA ILE A 684 4.71 -17.89 -6.22
C ILE A 684 4.66 -19.22 -5.47
N THR A 685 5.44 -19.35 -4.40
CA THR A 685 5.44 -20.52 -3.51
C THR A 685 5.15 -20.09 -2.07
N ILE A 686 4.04 -20.57 -1.51
CA ILE A 686 3.60 -20.33 -0.14
C ILE A 686 3.65 -21.66 0.61
N GLU A 687 4.64 -21.85 1.49
CA GLU A 687 4.84 -23.16 2.11
C GLU A 687 5.27 -23.14 3.58
N ARG A 688 4.85 -24.16 4.35
CA ARG A 688 5.26 -24.32 5.77
C ARG A 688 4.95 -23.10 6.66
N ASN A 689 3.98 -22.28 6.29
CA ASN A 689 3.53 -21.17 7.13
C ASN A 689 2.48 -21.65 8.14
N ARG A 690 2.38 -20.95 9.27
CA ARG A 690 1.36 -21.16 10.30
C ARG A 690 0.46 -19.93 10.39
N PHE A 691 -0.83 -20.13 10.21
CA PHE A 691 -1.87 -19.10 10.27
C PHE A 691 -2.74 -19.34 11.49
N VAL A 692 -2.82 -18.37 12.40
CA VAL A 692 -3.56 -18.47 13.66
C VAL A 692 -4.58 -17.33 13.74
N ASN A 693 -5.86 -17.70 13.81
CA ASN A 693 -6.99 -16.78 13.93
C ASN A 693 -7.06 -15.74 12.78
N SER A 694 -6.69 -16.13 11.56
CA SER A 694 -6.92 -15.32 10.36
C SER A 694 -8.42 -15.11 10.17
N PRO A 695 -8.92 -13.86 10.05
CA PRO A 695 -10.35 -13.60 10.10
C PRO A 695 -11.05 -13.92 8.77
N GLY A 696 -10.28 -14.02 7.67
CA GLY A 696 -10.75 -14.41 6.34
C GLY A 696 -9.84 -15.46 5.68
N PRO A 697 -9.69 -15.45 4.34
CA PRO A 697 -8.79 -16.36 3.64
C PRO A 697 -7.34 -16.23 4.12
N VAL A 698 -6.64 -17.35 4.27
CA VAL A 698 -5.19 -17.31 4.55
C VAL A 698 -4.39 -16.94 3.32
N VAL A 699 -4.92 -17.27 2.13
CA VAL A 699 -4.36 -16.91 0.83
C VAL A 699 -5.51 -16.47 -0.07
N SER A 700 -5.39 -15.30 -0.71
CA SER A 700 -6.33 -14.81 -1.72
C SER A 700 -5.58 -14.18 -2.89
N LEU A 701 -5.39 -14.92 -3.97
CA LEU A 701 -4.58 -14.48 -5.11
C LEU A 701 -5.41 -14.33 -6.39
N CYS A 702 -5.15 -13.26 -7.12
CA CYS A 702 -5.71 -12.96 -8.45
C CYS A 702 -4.60 -12.63 -9.47
N ASN A 703 -4.82 -12.93 -10.75
CA ASN A 703 -3.91 -12.64 -11.87
C ASN A 703 -2.53 -13.32 -11.77
N VAL A 704 -2.53 -14.61 -11.37
CA VAL A 704 -1.32 -15.37 -11.03
C VAL A 704 -1.09 -16.59 -11.93
N SER A 705 0.15 -16.84 -12.32
CA SER A 705 0.58 -18.13 -12.90
C SER A 705 1.65 -18.82 -12.04
N ASN A 706 1.80 -20.14 -12.20
CA ASN A 706 2.82 -20.94 -11.54
C ASN A 706 2.78 -20.80 -10.01
N LEU A 707 1.65 -21.17 -9.42
CA LEU A 707 1.40 -21.04 -7.98
C LEU A 707 1.55 -22.38 -7.26
N ILE A 708 2.29 -22.39 -6.15
CA ILE A 708 2.40 -23.50 -5.22
C ILE A 708 1.92 -23.06 -3.84
N VAL A 709 0.94 -23.76 -3.25
CA VAL A 709 0.53 -23.55 -1.85
C VAL A 709 0.52 -24.88 -1.11
N ARG A 710 1.50 -25.12 -0.23
CA ARG A 710 1.70 -26.45 0.35
C ARG A 710 2.18 -26.48 1.80
N ALA A 711 1.88 -27.55 2.51
CA ALA A 711 2.40 -27.82 3.85
C ALA A 711 2.14 -26.70 4.89
N ASN A 712 1.13 -25.86 4.68
CA ASN A 712 0.76 -24.80 5.62
C ASN A 712 -0.14 -25.35 6.73
N GLN A 713 -0.15 -24.68 7.89
CA GLN A 713 -1.02 -24.99 9.03
C GLN A 713 -1.97 -23.83 9.25
N VAL A 714 -3.26 -24.10 9.31
CA VAL A 714 -4.31 -23.11 9.53
C VAL A 714 -5.08 -23.49 10.78
N GLU A 715 -5.10 -22.58 11.74
CA GLU A 715 -5.61 -22.82 13.08
C GLU A 715 -6.57 -21.71 13.49
N VAL A 716 -7.73 -22.09 14.03
CA VAL A 716 -8.52 -21.20 14.87
C VAL A 716 -8.41 -21.70 16.30
N ALA A 717 -7.60 -20.99 17.08
CA ALA A 717 -7.25 -21.34 18.46
C ALA A 717 -8.05 -20.52 19.48
N ASP A 718 -8.38 -19.26 19.16
CA ASP A 718 -9.06 -18.34 20.07
C ASP A 718 -10.32 -17.76 19.45
N PRO A 719 -11.36 -17.43 20.25
CA PRO A 719 -12.49 -16.67 19.74
C PRO A 719 -12.01 -15.30 19.27
N PHE A 720 -12.40 -14.91 18.06
CA PHE A 720 -12.13 -13.59 17.51
C PHE A 720 -13.44 -12.97 17.01
N PRO A 721 -13.58 -11.64 17.05
CA PRO A 721 -14.88 -10.98 17.06
C PRO A 721 -15.67 -11.16 15.75
N ASN A 722 -15.01 -11.26 14.60
CA ASN A 722 -15.66 -11.26 13.29
C ASN A 722 -15.05 -12.33 12.34
N PRO A 723 -15.39 -13.62 12.48
CA PRO A 723 -15.13 -14.59 11.42
C PRO A 723 -15.86 -14.18 10.15
N MET A 724 -15.09 -13.92 9.08
CA MET A 724 -15.63 -13.59 7.78
C MET A 724 -16.06 -14.86 7.03
N ARG A 725 -16.57 -14.68 5.80
CA ARG A 725 -16.77 -15.81 4.88
C ARG A 725 -15.39 -16.30 4.44
N ARG A 726 -15.25 -17.62 4.27
CA ARG A 726 -14.01 -18.26 3.77
C ARG A 726 -12.84 -18.09 4.75
N THR A 727 -13.14 -17.98 6.04
CA THR A 727 -12.15 -18.06 7.11
C THR A 727 -11.30 -19.31 6.92
N GLY A 728 -9.98 -19.12 6.85
CA GLY A 728 -9.01 -20.20 6.65
C GLY A 728 -8.92 -20.75 5.23
N ALA A 729 -9.64 -20.21 4.25
CA ALA A 729 -9.61 -20.71 2.88
C ALA A 729 -8.36 -20.27 2.11
N ILE A 730 -8.05 -21.03 1.05
CA ILE A 730 -7.26 -20.58 -0.10
C ILE A 730 -8.25 -20.14 -1.18
N LEU A 731 -8.19 -18.87 -1.58
CA LEU A 731 -9.08 -18.26 -2.57
C LEU A 731 -8.32 -17.90 -3.85
N LEU A 732 -8.72 -18.43 -5.00
CA LEU A 732 -8.06 -18.19 -6.29
C LEU A 732 -9.03 -17.71 -7.38
N ASN A 733 -8.56 -16.76 -8.18
CA ASN A 733 -9.28 -16.23 -9.35
C ASN A 733 -8.25 -15.86 -10.43
N ARG A 734 -8.55 -16.05 -11.73
CA ARG A 734 -7.61 -15.76 -12.83
C ARG A 734 -6.22 -16.34 -12.54
N ALA A 735 -6.19 -17.64 -12.26
CA ALA A 735 -4.99 -18.37 -11.86
C ALA A 735 -4.68 -19.50 -12.85
N SER A 736 -3.41 -19.81 -13.07
CA SER A 736 -3.01 -20.92 -13.94
C SER A 736 -1.79 -21.66 -13.42
N SER A 737 -1.66 -22.95 -13.76
CA SER A 737 -0.58 -23.81 -13.27
C SER A 737 -0.49 -23.76 -11.73
N VAL A 738 -1.56 -24.24 -11.08
CA VAL A 738 -1.72 -24.19 -9.62
C VAL A 738 -1.47 -25.58 -9.04
N LEU A 739 -0.61 -25.66 -8.02
CA LEU A 739 -0.34 -26.88 -7.26
C LEU A 739 -0.59 -26.65 -5.76
N LEU A 740 -1.45 -27.48 -5.19
CA LEU A 740 -1.76 -27.48 -3.76
C LEU A 740 -1.31 -28.80 -3.12
N GLY A 741 -1.11 -28.84 -1.80
CA GLY A 741 -0.97 -30.11 -1.09
C GLY A 741 -0.32 -30.04 0.29
N GLY A 742 -0.67 -30.99 1.16
CA GLY A 742 -0.12 -31.12 2.51
C GLY A 742 -0.55 -30.02 3.49
N ASN A 743 -1.47 -29.14 3.11
CA ASN A 743 -2.01 -28.13 3.99
C ASN A 743 -2.92 -28.78 5.04
N LYS A 744 -2.91 -28.23 6.26
CA LYS A 744 -3.61 -28.77 7.42
C LYS A 744 -4.49 -27.71 8.06
N TRP A 745 -5.72 -28.09 8.41
CA TRP A 745 -6.66 -27.25 9.15
C TRP A 745 -6.97 -27.87 10.51
N ALA A 746 -6.93 -27.04 11.55
CA ALA A 746 -7.39 -27.35 12.90
C ALA A 746 -8.37 -26.27 13.37
N ASP A 747 -9.58 -26.68 13.74
CA ASP A 747 -10.64 -25.76 14.15
C ASP A 747 -11.17 -26.15 15.53
N ALA A 748 -10.57 -25.60 16.58
CA ALA A 748 -10.99 -25.91 17.95
C ALA A 748 -12.34 -25.26 18.30
N LEU A 749 -12.81 -24.28 17.51
CA LEU A 749 -13.95 -23.41 17.85
C LEU A 749 -15.10 -23.48 16.84
N GLY A 750 -14.98 -24.28 15.78
CA GLY A 750 -15.99 -24.42 14.72
C GLY A 750 -16.15 -23.16 13.86
N ALA A 751 -15.13 -22.29 13.78
CA ALA A 751 -15.20 -20.99 13.13
C ALA A 751 -14.75 -20.99 11.65
N LEU A 752 -14.19 -22.10 11.14
CA LEU A 752 -13.75 -22.19 9.75
C LEU A 752 -14.95 -22.26 8.78
N SER A 753 -15.21 -21.15 8.10
CA SER A 753 -16.32 -20.97 7.17
C SER A 753 -15.92 -21.18 5.70
N GLY A 754 -15.38 -22.34 5.36
CA GLY A 754 -14.91 -22.64 4.00
C GLY A 754 -13.42 -22.98 3.89
N GLY A 755 -12.83 -23.54 4.94
CA GLY A 755 -11.48 -24.09 4.91
C GLY A 755 -11.29 -25.09 3.76
N GLY A 756 -10.10 -25.08 3.16
CA GLY A 756 -9.77 -25.76 1.90
C GLY A 756 -9.60 -24.76 0.74
N LEU A 757 -10.00 -25.17 -0.47
CA LEU A 757 -9.86 -24.37 -1.70
C LEU A 757 -11.21 -23.82 -2.18
N VAL A 758 -11.25 -22.52 -2.45
CA VAL A 758 -12.34 -21.82 -3.14
C VAL A 758 -11.78 -21.20 -4.41
N TYR A 759 -12.37 -21.48 -5.57
CA TYR A 759 -11.90 -20.92 -6.82
C TYR A 759 -12.99 -20.75 -7.86
N ASP A 760 -12.70 -19.94 -8.87
CA ASP A 760 -13.56 -19.79 -10.06
C ASP A 760 -13.10 -20.75 -11.18
N PRO A 761 -13.89 -21.78 -11.53
CA PRO A 761 -13.52 -22.73 -12.58
C PRO A 761 -13.51 -22.12 -13.99
N GLY A 762 -14.09 -20.94 -14.20
CA GLY A 762 -14.04 -20.21 -15.47
C GLY A 762 -12.71 -19.51 -15.72
N THR A 763 -11.94 -19.20 -14.66
CA THR A 763 -10.70 -18.44 -14.76
C THR A 763 -9.50 -19.10 -14.09
N VAL A 764 -9.69 -20.25 -13.44
CA VAL A 764 -8.61 -21.08 -12.93
C VAL A 764 -8.39 -22.30 -13.83
N SER A 765 -7.14 -22.53 -14.23
CA SER A 765 -6.76 -23.62 -15.14
C SER A 765 -5.51 -24.37 -14.65
N GLN A 766 -5.34 -25.62 -15.09
CA GLN A 766 -4.21 -26.49 -14.70
C GLN A 766 -4.04 -26.56 -13.16
N LEU A 767 -5.15 -26.82 -12.47
CA LEU A 767 -5.19 -26.99 -11.02
C LEU A 767 -4.91 -28.46 -10.66
N ASP A 768 -3.81 -28.69 -9.95
CA ASP A 768 -3.52 -29.92 -9.21
C ASP A 768 -3.84 -29.70 -7.73
N PRO A 769 -4.98 -30.20 -7.21
CA PRO A 769 -5.38 -29.95 -5.84
C PRO A 769 -4.56 -30.75 -4.79
N GLY A 770 -3.74 -31.72 -5.20
CA GLY A 770 -2.94 -32.56 -4.29
C GLY A 770 -3.76 -33.24 -3.17
N THR A 771 -3.10 -33.58 -2.06
CA THR A 771 -3.73 -34.15 -0.86
C THR A 771 -3.64 -33.19 0.32
N ASP A 772 -4.77 -32.63 0.73
CA ASP A 772 -4.92 -31.78 1.92
C ASP A 772 -5.73 -32.52 3.01
N SER A 773 -5.54 -32.19 4.28
CA SER A 773 -6.17 -32.93 5.41
C SER A 773 -6.61 -32.01 6.55
N GLY A 774 -7.63 -32.38 7.31
CA GLY A 774 -8.06 -31.62 8.49
C GLY A 774 -9.12 -32.36 9.30
N ALA A 775 -9.08 -32.20 10.62
CA ALA A 775 -10.16 -32.60 11.51
C ALA A 775 -11.06 -31.36 11.72
N ARG A 776 -12.35 -31.50 11.41
CA ARG A 776 -13.37 -30.54 11.79
C ARG A 776 -13.94 -30.90 13.15
#